data_AF-A0A3D4DX93-F1
#
_entry.id   AF-A0A3D4DX93-F1
#
_cell.length_a   1.000
_cell.length_b   1.000
_cell.length_c   1.000
_cell.angle_alpha   90.00
_cell.angle_beta   90.00
_cell.angle_gamma   90.00
#
_symmetry.space_group_name_H-M   'P 1'
#
loop_
_entity.id
_entity.type
_entity.pdbx_description
1 polymer ?
#
loop_
_entity_poly.entity_id
_entity_poly.type
_entity_poly.pdbx_seq_one_letter_code
_entity_poly.pdbx_strand_id
1 'polypeptide(L)'
;MGYMMTREAPLSAGQFGVLGTDRPREDEIDLLGLARGLWRGKLWIVLTTLIAFGWGWYQANVAAVPMYTAHAVVAMETRDENVLDISGVVTGLPGTLGTINTELGVMRSRGLIEKLVAELDLVSDPEFNPRARATGEMEGAVPGGAEETPAEETLSDTAAEAVPTRRQMDAMIDRVLSGLRVRTEPESYLFNIAVTTTDPEKSALIANTHARLYIEDQIEVKYRATEQATAWLTNRLGTLQAELEAAESEVEAFASENRIIRAEELQALNLRVDDARDRLAELRTRESMLAARLSALAAAAAVGDWTAAADAAGDATLERLVAQDAPDEEIAARVETVRARTEVMQARAGNQAETLEGSVAVLRRDYARQSDNLVAYQQLEREVMASRTIYEYFLGRLKELSAQQGNLRADSRIISAAAVPGGPSSPVKSRIVALALVAGLVVGTGLVLVWEILHTGLRSAPELETATGRPVMGQIPLVPRVEKSEVLSYFVEKPTSMAAEAVRNLRTSLLMSNLDQAPQVIMLTSSLPDEGKTTTAIALAQNFTGLGKRVLLIEGDIRHRVFRDYLDLKKTKGLLAVLSGELDLAQAVERNYLIDADVLVGERAAMNAADVFSSSRFRTLIAEARRSYDVVIIDTPPVLLVPDARVVAKFADAVIYAVEWNATPKRDVLAGLRMMTDGGIRVTGLALTRIDLKKLKRYG
;
A
#
# COMPACT_ATOMS: atom_id res chain seq x y z
N MET A 1 -49.55 11.65 81.76
CA MET A 1 -49.23 11.08 83.09
C MET A 1 -47.87 10.41 82.92
N GLY A 2 -46.71 10.93 83.32
CA GLY A 2 -46.33 11.93 84.30
C GLY A 2 -45.03 11.41 84.93
N TYR A 3 -43.91 12.14 84.76
CA TYR A 3 -42.65 12.04 85.52
C TYR A 3 -41.84 10.72 85.38
N MET A 4 -40.51 10.67 85.25
CA MET A 4 -39.42 11.48 85.82
C MET A 4 -38.17 11.50 84.92
N MET A 5 -37.48 12.64 84.90
CA MET A 5 -36.08 12.80 84.50
C MET A 5 -35.12 12.25 85.57
N THR A 6 -33.95 11.76 85.15
CA THR A 6 -32.59 12.07 85.67
C THR A 6 -31.58 11.37 84.74
N ARG A 7 -30.93 12.05 83.78
CA ARG A 7 -29.57 12.65 83.86
C ARG A 7 -28.56 11.85 84.69
N GLU A 8 -27.60 11.21 84.01
CA GLU A 8 -26.16 11.55 84.07
C GLU A 8 -25.37 10.74 83.02
N ALA A 9 -24.47 11.41 82.31
CA ALA A 9 -23.35 10.88 81.51
C ALA A 9 -22.06 11.42 82.18
N PRO A 10 -20.81 11.01 81.83
CA PRO A 10 -20.35 10.27 80.65
C PRO A 10 -19.22 9.23 80.93
N LEU A 11 -18.61 8.66 79.87
CA LEU A 11 -17.23 8.09 79.72
C LEU A 11 -17.30 6.88 78.76
N SER A 12 -16.92 7.00 77.49
CA SER A 12 -15.59 6.96 76.86
C SER A 12 -15.09 5.54 76.48
N ALA A 13 -14.60 5.47 75.24
CA ALA A 13 -13.69 4.49 74.64
C ALA A 13 -14.16 3.03 74.44
N GLY A 14 -14.06 2.56 73.20
CA GLY A 14 -13.83 1.13 72.93
C GLY A 14 -14.52 0.55 71.71
N GLN A 15 -13.88 0.72 70.55
CA GLN A 15 -13.72 -0.30 69.49
C GLN A 15 -14.87 -1.29 69.23
N PHE A 16 -15.63 -1.05 68.17
CA PHE A 16 -16.10 -2.14 67.29
C PHE A 16 -16.11 -1.64 65.84
N GLY A 17 -15.12 -2.08 65.07
CA GLY A 17 -14.95 -1.74 63.66
C GLY A 17 -14.74 -3.01 62.83
N VAL A 18 -15.86 -3.57 62.38
CA VAL A 18 -16.10 -4.18 61.05
C VAL A 18 -15.13 -5.26 60.55
N LEU A 19 -15.64 -6.50 60.50
CA LEU A 19 -15.19 -7.56 59.60
C LEU A 19 -15.36 -7.13 58.14
N GLY A 20 -14.28 -6.63 57.53
CA GLY A 20 -14.16 -6.47 56.09
C GLY A 20 -13.55 -7.74 55.49
N THR A 21 -14.36 -8.53 54.79
CA THR A 21 -13.89 -9.59 53.91
C THR A 21 -13.37 -8.97 52.61
N ASP A 22 -12.16 -8.43 52.63
CA ASP A 22 -11.46 -8.10 51.39
C ASP A 22 -10.83 -9.39 50.83
N ARG A 23 -11.48 -9.94 49.80
CA ARG A 23 -10.80 -10.82 48.86
C ARG A 23 -9.70 -9.99 48.20
N PRO A 24 -8.43 -10.41 48.19
CA PRO A 24 -7.42 -9.69 47.44
C PRO A 24 -7.84 -9.72 45.96
N ARG A 25 -7.97 -8.53 45.36
CA ARG A 25 -8.04 -8.37 43.91
C ARG A 25 -6.74 -8.93 43.34
N GLU A 26 -6.81 -10.14 42.81
CA GLU A 26 -5.83 -10.61 41.83
C GLU A 26 -5.97 -9.71 40.59
N ASP A 27 -4.84 -9.33 40.00
CA ASP A 27 -4.66 -8.54 38.77
C ASP A 27 -4.39 -7.03 38.89
N GLU A 28 -3.70 -6.56 39.94
CA GLU A 28 -2.87 -5.34 39.78
C GLU A 28 -1.47 -5.74 39.29
N ILE A 29 -1.17 -5.38 38.04
CA ILE A 29 0.17 -5.54 37.46
C ILE A 29 1.10 -4.57 38.20
N ASP A 30 2.00 -5.10 39.03
CA ASP A 30 3.03 -4.31 39.71
C ASP A 30 4.06 -3.76 38.68
N LEU A 31 3.78 -2.56 38.17
CA LEU A 31 4.63 -1.85 37.22
C LEU A 31 6.04 -1.59 37.79
N LEU A 32 6.16 -1.37 39.10
CA LEU A 32 7.44 -1.18 39.78
C LEU A 32 8.22 -2.50 39.88
N GLY A 33 7.52 -3.62 40.01
CA GLY A 33 8.07 -4.97 39.90
C GLY A 33 8.64 -5.26 38.52
N LEU A 34 7.89 -4.93 37.46
CA LEU A 34 8.34 -5.10 36.07
C LEU A 34 9.55 -4.22 35.74
N ALA A 35 9.56 -2.96 36.18
CA ALA A 35 10.68 -2.04 35.97
C ALA A 35 11.98 -2.55 36.63
N ARG A 36 11.88 -3.09 37.86
CA ARG A 36 13.02 -3.74 38.54
C ARG A 36 13.45 -5.02 37.83
N GLY A 37 12.51 -5.78 37.26
CA GLY A 37 12.81 -6.93 36.39
C GLY A 37 13.67 -6.55 35.19
N LEU A 38 13.25 -5.52 34.45
CA LEU A 38 13.96 -5.02 33.29
C LEU A 38 15.36 -4.48 33.65
N TRP A 39 15.50 -3.76 34.76
CA TRP A 39 16.80 -3.28 35.21
C TRP A 39 17.79 -4.41 35.54
N ARG A 40 17.31 -5.53 36.09
CA ARG A 40 18.12 -6.72 36.35
C ARG A 40 18.56 -7.41 35.07
N GLY A 41 17.68 -7.46 34.08
CA GLY A 41 17.95 -8.04 32.77
C GLY A 41 18.68 -7.12 31.78
N LYS A 42 19.11 -5.91 32.18
CA LYS A 42 19.69 -4.91 31.27
C LYS A 42 20.86 -5.42 30.42
N LEU A 43 21.68 -6.34 30.96
CA LEU A 43 22.78 -6.93 30.19
C LEU A 43 22.28 -7.82 29.04
N TRP A 44 21.18 -8.55 29.25
CA TRP A 44 20.55 -9.35 28.20
C TRP A 44 19.89 -8.46 27.16
N ILE A 45 19.22 -7.38 27.58
CA ILE A 45 18.65 -6.38 26.66
C ILE A 45 19.76 -5.76 25.81
N VAL A 46 20.87 -5.32 26.43
CA VAL A 46 22.02 -4.76 25.71
C VAL A 46 22.62 -5.79 24.75
N LEU A 47 22.79 -7.04 25.18
CA LEU A 47 23.34 -8.10 24.34
C LEU A 47 22.48 -8.36 23.10
N THR A 48 21.16 -8.51 23.24
CA THR A 48 20.25 -8.73 22.10
C THR A 48 20.19 -7.52 21.19
N THR A 49 20.21 -6.30 21.75
CA THR A 49 20.29 -5.06 20.97
C THR A 49 21.60 -4.96 20.18
N LEU A 50 22.74 -5.34 20.76
CA LEU A 50 24.04 -5.35 20.06
C LEU A 50 24.09 -6.39 18.95
N ILE A 51 23.55 -7.58 19.16
CA ILE A 51 23.46 -8.63 18.13
C ILE A 51 22.58 -8.14 16.98
N ALA A 52 21.40 -7.59 17.28
CA ALA A 52 20.51 -7.05 16.27
C ALA A 52 21.13 -5.87 15.51
N PHE A 53 21.86 -4.99 16.21
CA PHE A 53 22.63 -3.92 15.58
C PHE A 53 23.69 -4.46 14.61
N GLY A 54 24.50 -5.43 15.03
CA GLY A 54 25.52 -6.05 14.17
C GLY A 54 24.90 -6.70 12.92
N TRP A 55 23.77 -7.39 13.09
CA TRP A 55 23.01 -7.95 11.98
C TRP A 55 22.46 -6.88 11.03
N GLY A 56 21.81 -5.83 11.57
CA GLY A 56 21.28 -4.73 10.78
C GLY A 56 22.37 -3.96 10.03
N TRP A 57 23.54 -3.78 10.65
CA TRP A 57 24.70 -3.14 10.04
C TRP A 57 25.27 -3.99 8.89
N TYR A 58 25.37 -5.30 9.07
CA TYR A 58 25.79 -6.24 8.02
C TYR A 58 24.83 -6.20 6.83
N GLN A 59 23.52 -6.26 7.08
CA GLN A 59 22.51 -6.16 6.01
C GLN A 59 22.59 -4.82 5.27
N ALA A 60 22.82 -3.72 5.99
CA ALA A 60 22.87 -2.38 5.40
C ALA A 60 24.14 -2.09 4.58
N ASN A 61 25.27 -2.75 4.87
CA ASN A 61 26.56 -2.42 4.26
C ASN A 61 27.16 -3.53 3.40
N VAL A 62 26.81 -4.78 3.64
CA VAL A 62 27.42 -5.94 2.95
C VAL A 62 26.41 -6.64 2.06
N ALA A 63 25.23 -6.97 2.58
CA ALA A 63 24.28 -7.80 1.83
C ALA A 63 23.39 -7.01 0.86
N ALA A 64 23.08 -5.74 1.16
CA ALA A 64 22.20 -4.95 0.32
C ALA A 64 22.92 -4.40 -0.92
N VAL A 65 22.36 -4.68 -2.09
CA VAL A 65 22.80 -4.09 -3.36
C VAL A 65 22.38 -2.61 -3.38
N PRO A 66 23.33 -1.66 -3.58
CA PRO A 66 22.99 -0.25 -3.72
C PRO A 66 22.24 -0.01 -5.02
N MET A 67 21.14 0.73 -4.95
CA MET A 67 20.40 1.19 -6.11
C MET A 67 20.57 2.70 -6.24
N TYR A 68 20.75 3.15 -7.46
CA TYR A 68 20.94 4.54 -7.84
C TYR A 68 19.73 4.99 -8.63
N THR A 69 19.28 6.22 -8.44
CA THR A 69 18.14 6.77 -9.18
C THR A 69 18.57 8.06 -9.85
N ALA A 70 18.35 8.18 -11.16
CA ALA A 70 18.60 9.40 -11.93
C ALA A 70 17.28 9.97 -12.49
N HIS A 71 17.22 11.29 -12.66
CA HIS A 71 16.02 12.02 -13.03
C HIS A 71 16.24 12.87 -14.29
N ALA A 72 15.52 12.56 -15.38
CA ALA A 72 15.41 13.45 -16.54
C ALA A 72 14.07 14.18 -16.51
N VAL A 73 14.05 15.44 -16.96
CA VAL A 73 12.84 16.27 -17.01
C VAL A 73 12.54 16.66 -18.44
N VAL A 74 11.36 16.29 -18.92
CA VAL A 74 10.82 16.65 -20.23
C VAL A 74 9.64 17.60 -20.04
N ALA A 75 9.60 18.71 -20.78
CA ALA A 75 8.45 19.60 -20.83
C ALA A 75 7.74 19.45 -22.16
N MET A 76 6.41 19.45 -22.12
CA MET A 76 5.58 19.60 -23.31
C MET A 76 5.24 21.09 -23.50
N GLU A 77 5.51 21.62 -24.68
CA GLU A 77 5.07 22.95 -25.11
C GLU A 77 3.64 22.85 -25.62
N THR A 78 2.68 23.49 -24.94
CA THR A 78 1.34 23.71 -25.50
C THR A 78 1.42 24.83 -26.52
N ARG A 79 1.57 24.48 -27.79
CA ARG A 79 1.32 25.45 -28.86
C ARG A 79 -0.17 25.41 -29.16
N ASP A 80 -0.83 26.57 -29.09
CA ASP A 80 -2.12 26.81 -29.72
C ASP A 80 -1.93 26.79 -31.24
N GLU A 81 -1.53 25.65 -31.79
CA GLU A 81 -1.58 25.42 -33.22
C GLU A 81 -3.05 25.15 -33.55
N ASN A 82 -3.72 26.22 -33.99
CA ASN A 82 -5.01 26.16 -34.68
C ASN A 82 -4.89 25.39 -36.01
N VAL A 83 -4.48 24.12 -35.95
CA VAL A 83 -4.69 23.18 -37.04
C VAL A 83 -6.15 22.79 -36.92
N LEU A 84 -6.99 23.50 -37.68
CA LEU A 84 -8.40 23.17 -37.88
C LEU A 84 -8.52 21.66 -38.12
N ASP A 85 -9.17 21.02 -37.15
CA ASP A 85 -9.32 19.60 -37.01
C ASP A 85 -10.12 19.04 -38.20
N ILE A 86 -9.42 18.51 -39.20
CA ILE A 86 -10.05 17.78 -40.31
C ILE A 86 -10.81 16.54 -39.75
N SER A 87 -10.46 16.09 -38.54
CA SER A 87 -11.09 14.97 -37.84
C SER A 87 -12.21 15.41 -36.87
N GLY A 88 -12.25 16.70 -36.53
CA GLY A 88 -13.09 17.27 -35.47
C GLY A 88 -14.54 17.49 -35.88
N VAL A 89 -14.79 17.54 -37.18
CA VAL A 89 -16.15 17.61 -37.74
C VAL A 89 -16.85 16.24 -37.73
N VAL A 90 -16.13 15.14 -37.42
CA VAL A 90 -16.69 13.77 -37.40
C VAL A 90 -16.76 13.15 -36.00
N THR A 91 -15.97 13.62 -35.01
CA THR A 91 -15.80 12.88 -33.73
C THR A 91 -16.13 13.64 -32.45
N GLY A 92 -16.31 14.96 -32.48
CA GLY A 92 -17.00 15.73 -31.42
C GLY A 92 -16.50 15.53 -29.97
N LEU A 93 -15.19 15.51 -29.71
CA LEU A 93 -14.63 15.40 -28.35
C LEU A 93 -13.70 16.58 -28.01
N PRO A 94 -13.99 17.38 -26.96
CA PRO A 94 -13.06 18.39 -26.46
C PRO A 94 -12.00 17.78 -25.56
N GLY A 95 -10.72 17.96 -25.90
CA GLY A 95 -9.57 17.43 -25.15
C GLY A 95 -8.75 18.50 -24.44
N THR A 96 -8.59 18.37 -23.12
CA THR A 96 -7.49 19.03 -22.38
C THR A 96 -6.96 18.18 -21.22
N LEU A 97 -7.82 17.41 -20.50
CA LEU A 97 -7.36 16.49 -19.44
C LEU A 97 -6.96 15.09 -19.94
N GLY A 98 -7.33 14.74 -21.19
CA GLY A 98 -6.92 13.48 -21.82
C GLY A 98 -5.46 13.46 -22.26
N THR A 99 -4.89 14.62 -22.62
CA THR A 99 -3.56 14.71 -23.25
C THR A 99 -2.44 14.28 -22.30
N ILE A 100 -2.44 14.70 -21.04
CA ILE A 100 -1.37 14.38 -20.08
C ILE A 100 -1.34 12.88 -19.76
N ASN A 101 -2.50 12.26 -19.54
CA ASN A 101 -2.59 10.82 -19.27
C ASN A 101 -2.20 9.99 -20.50
N THR A 102 -2.55 10.47 -21.70
CA THR A 102 -2.12 9.86 -22.96
C THR A 102 -0.59 9.92 -23.08
N GLU A 103 0.04 11.08 -22.84
CA GLU A 103 1.51 11.21 -22.91
C GLU A 103 2.23 10.34 -21.86
N LEU A 104 1.71 10.27 -20.63
CA LEU A 104 2.22 9.32 -19.63
C LEU A 104 2.12 7.87 -20.10
N GLY A 105 1.03 7.52 -20.80
CA GLY A 105 0.83 6.22 -21.41
C GLY A 105 1.83 5.94 -22.54
N VAL A 106 2.11 6.92 -23.39
CA VAL A 106 3.09 6.82 -24.49
C VAL A 106 4.50 6.64 -23.94
N MET A 107 4.91 7.44 -22.93
CA MET A 107 6.21 7.30 -22.28
C MET A 107 6.39 5.93 -21.62
N ARG A 108 5.31 5.31 -21.13
CA ARG A 108 5.36 3.94 -20.55
C ARG A 108 4.99 2.85 -21.55
N SER A 109 4.82 3.19 -22.81
CA SER A 109 4.39 2.22 -23.82
C SER A 109 5.48 1.18 -24.07
N ARG A 110 5.07 -0.08 -24.24
CA ARG A 110 6.01 -1.18 -24.50
C ARG A 110 6.84 -0.95 -25.75
N GLY A 111 6.27 -0.34 -26.80
CA GLY A 111 7.00 -0.06 -28.04
C GLY A 111 8.15 0.94 -27.85
N LEU A 112 7.97 1.97 -27.02
CA LEU A 112 9.05 2.92 -26.72
C LEU A 112 10.15 2.27 -25.86
N ILE A 113 9.78 1.40 -24.92
CA ILE A 113 10.75 0.65 -24.11
C ILE A 113 11.49 -0.38 -24.95
N GLU A 114 10.85 -0.99 -25.94
CA GLU A 114 11.50 -1.90 -26.88
C GLU A 114 12.59 -1.16 -27.70
N LYS A 115 12.29 0.05 -28.20
CA LYS A 115 13.30 0.92 -28.84
C LYS A 115 14.46 1.23 -27.89
N LEU A 116 14.18 1.54 -26.62
CA LEU A 116 15.19 1.82 -25.59
C LEU A 116 16.09 0.61 -25.31
N VAL A 117 15.50 -0.58 -25.21
CA VAL A 117 16.22 -1.84 -25.01
C VAL A 117 17.15 -2.14 -26.17
N ALA A 118 16.69 -1.91 -27.41
CA ALA A 118 17.49 -2.11 -28.61
C ALA A 118 18.64 -1.09 -28.73
N GLU A 119 18.36 0.19 -28.47
CA GLU A 119 19.34 1.29 -28.56
C GLU A 119 20.50 1.14 -27.57
N LEU A 120 20.22 0.68 -26.34
CA LEU A 120 21.21 0.52 -25.28
C LEU A 120 21.80 -0.89 -25.18
N ASP A 121 21.44 -1.79 -26.11
CA ASP A 121 21.78 -3.21 -26.07
C ASP A 121 21.59 -3.85 -24.68
N LEU A 122 20.44 -3.58 -24.05
CA LEU A 122 20.15 -4.11 -22.71
C LEU A 122 20.00 -5.63 -22.69
N VAL A 123 19.94 -6.26 -23.88
CA VAL A 123 19.96 -7.73 -24.05
C VAL A 123 21.25 -8.32 -23.49
N SER A 124 22.38 -7.62 -23.64
CA SER A 124 23.69 -8.05 -23.19
C SER A 124 23.95 -7.71 -21.71
N ASP A 125 23.13 -6.86 -21.10
CA ASP A 125 23.35 -6.39 -19.73
C ASP A 125 22.88 -7.44 -18.69
N PRO A 126 23.75 -7.90 -17.77
CA PRO A 126 23.42 -8.90 -16.76
C PRO A 126 22.35 -8.46 -15.74
N GLU A 127 22.10 -7.15 -15.59
CA GLU A 127 21.02 -6.62 -14.73
C GLU A 127 19.63 -6.89 -15.34
N PHE A 128 19.52 -6.83 -16.66
CA PHE A 128 18.25 -6.99 -17.39
C PHE A 128 18.11 -8.38 -18.03
N ASN A 129 19.23 -9.07 -18.26
CA ASN A 129 19.30 -10.44 -18.75
C ASN A 129 20.12 -11.36 -17.82
N PRO A 130 19.46 -12.10 -16.90
CA PRO A 130 20.13 -13.03 -15.99
C PRO A 130 20.92 -14.15 -16.66
N ARG A 131 20.66 -14.46 -17.95
CA ARG A 131 21.44 -15.46 -18.69
C ARG A 131 22.80 -14.94 -19.13
N ALA A 132 22.94 -13.63 -19.36
CA ALA A 132 24.24 -13.03 -19.65
C ALA A 132 25.22 -13.19 -18.47
N ARG A 133 24.70 -13.28 -17.24
CA ARG A 133 25.49 -13.60 -16.03
C ARG A 133 26.15 -15.00 -16.09
N ALA A 134 25.44 -15.99 -16.64
CA ALA A 134 25.92 -17.38 -16.69
C ALA A 134 27.08 -17.57 -17.67
N THR A 135 27.20 -16.72 -18.68
CA THR A 135 28.26 -16.78 -19.70
C THR A 135 29.57 -16.12 -19.22
N GLY A 136 29.48 -15.04 -18.43
CA GLY A 136 30.66 -14.31 -17.94
C GLY A 136 31.39 -14.94 -16.75
N GLU A 137 30.72 -15.78 -15.95
CA GLU A 137 31.34 -16.48 -14.80
C GLU A 137 32.14 -17.73 -15.20
N MET A 138 32.08 -18.19 -16.46
CA MET A 138 32.85 -19.34 -16.94
C MET A 138 34.23 -19.01 -17.53
N GLU A 139 34.58 -17.74 -17.73
CA GLU A 139 35.85 -17.34 -18.37
C GLU A 139 36.99 -16.95 -17.42
N GLY A 140 36.81 -17.09 -16.09
CA GLY A 140 37.80 -16.57 -15.14
C GLY A 140 37.94 -17.33 -13.84
N ALA A 141 38.38 -18.59 -13.85
CA ALA A 141 39.19 -19.20 -12.78
C ALA A 141 39.57 -20.67 -13.05
N VAL A 142 40.71 -20.94 -13.69
CA VAL A 142 41.60 -22.08 -13.33
C VAL A 142 43.05 -21.76 -13.75
N PRO A 143 44.02 -21.69 -12.82
CA PRO A 143 45.37 -22.14 -13.10
C PRO A 143 45.67 -23.41 -12.30
N GLY A 144 45.90 -24.50 -13.03
CA GLY A 144 46.65 -25.67 -12.54
C GLY A 144 45.83 -26.80 -11.92
N GLY A 145 46.00 -28.00 -12.48
CA GLY A 145 45.56 -29.25 -11.87
C GLY A 145 45.07 -30.25 -12.92
N ALA A 146 46.01 -30.99 -13.49
CA ALA A 146 45.72 -32.13 -14.37
C ALA A 146 44.96 -33.22 -13.60
N GLU A 147 43.90 -33.76 -14.20
CA GLU A 147 43.60 -35.19 -14.15
C GLU A 147 42.63 -35.56 -15.29
N GLU A 148 43.02 -36.57 -16.04
CA GLU A 148 42.35 -37.10 -17.21
C GLU A 148 41.16 -37.99 -16.79
N THR A 149 39.98 -37.74 -17.34
CA THR A 149 38.92 -38.75 -17.47
C THR A 149 38.20 -38.56 -18.80
N PRO A 150 38.12 -39.58 -19.68
CA PRO A 150 37.30 -39.54 -20.87
C PRO A 150 35.96 -40.25 -20.64
N ALA A 151 34.84 -39.61 -21.00
CA ALA A 151 33.76 -40.21 -21.78
C ALA A 151 32.52 -39.29 -21.89
N GLU A 152 32.06 -39.19 -23.13
CA GLU A 152 30.67 -39.05 -23.59
C GLU A 152 29.98 -37.68 -23.60
N GLU A 153 30.07 -37.06 -24.78
CA GLU A 153 28.98 -36.51 -25.58
C GLU A 153 27.63 -36.26 -24.87
N THR A 154 27.23 -34.98 -24.81
CA THR A 154 26.07 -34.47 -25.58
C THR A 154 25.90 -32.97 -25.36
N LEU A 155 25.43 -32.30 -26.42
CA LEU A 155 24.92 -30.92 -26.53
C LEU A 155 25.87 -29.85 -27.06
N SER A 156 26.02 -29.92 -28.38
CA SER A 156 25.70 -28.83 -29.33
C SER A 156 26.24 -27.43 -29.05
N ASP A 157 27.38 -27.19 -29.70
CA ASP A 157 27.60 -26.09 -30.62
C ASP A 157 26.31 -25.40 -31.16
N THR A 158 25.91 -24.27 -30.59
CA THR A 158 25.27 -23.12 -31.28
C THR A 158 25.37 -21.87 -30.39
N ALA A 159 26.58 -21.39 -30.14
CA ALA A 159 26.81 -20.03 -29.63
C ALA A 159 26.78 -19.01 -30.78
N ALA A 160 25.71 -19.07 -31.59
CA ALA A 160 25.42 -18.09 -32.63
C ALA A 160 24.26 -17.23 -32.15
N GLU A 161 24.45 -15.91 -32.18
CA GLU A 161 23.49 -14.81 -31.96
C GLU A 161 22.02 -15.21 -32.17
N ALA A 162 21.41 -15.82 -31.16
CA ALA A 162 20.00 -16.15 -31.19
C ALA A 162 19.23 -14.88 -30.87
N VAL A 163 18.59 -14.29 -31.88
CA VAL A 163 17.61 -13.21 -31.72
C VAL A 163 16.73 -13.54 -30.50
N PRO A 164 16.64 -12.65 -29.48
CA PRO A 164 15.94 -12.94 -28.25
C PRO A 164 14.51 -13.37 -28.56
N THR A 165 14.07 -14.49 -27.98
CA THR A 165 12.69 -14.97 -28.15
C THR A 165 11.73 -13.87 -27.72
N ARG A 166 10.57 -13.70 -28.37
CA ARG A 166 9.59 -12.67 -28.01
C ARG A 166 9.25 -12.61 -26.50
N ARG A 167 9.16 -13.78 -25.85
CA ARG A 167 9.00 -13.90 -24.38
C ARG A 167 10.16 -13.33 -23.56
N GLN A 168 11.39 -13.45 -24.06
CA GLN A 168 12.59 -12.91 -23.40
C GLN A 168 12.61 -11.37 -23.52
N MET A 169 12.24 -10.86 -24.70
CA MET A 169 12.09 -9.42 -24.91
C MET A 169 11.01 -8.84 -23.99
N ASP A 170 9.84 -9.49 -23.91
CA ASP A 170 8.76 -9.08 -22.99
C ASP A 170 9.22 -9.04 -21.52
N ALA A 171 9.92 -10.08 -21.05
CA ALA A 171 10.43 -10.13 -19.68
C ALA A 171 11.47 -9.03 -19.39
N MET A 172 12.27 -8.66 -20.38
CA MET A 172 13.24 -7.57 -20.27
C MET A 172 12.56 -6.19 -20.24
N ILE A 173 11.58 -5.97 -21.12
CA ILE A 173 10.74 -4.77 -21.12
C ILE A 173 10.09 -4.61 -19.73
N ASP A 174 9.55 -5.69 -19.15
CA ASP A 174 8.94 -5.65 -17.82
C ASP A 174 9.96 -5.30 -16.72
N ARG A 175 11.21 -5.78 -16.81
CA ARG A 175 12.29 -5.36 -15.89
C ARG A 175 12.63 -3.88 -16.03
N VAL A 176 12.78 -3.37 -17.25
CA VAL A 176 13.04 -1.95 -17.50
C VAL A 176 11.88 -1.10 -16.98
N LEU A 177 10.64 -1.48 -17.27
CA LEU A 177 9.43 -0.83 -16.75
C LEU A 177 9.37 -0.83 -15.22
N SER A 178 9.88 -1.87 -14.55
CA SER A 178 9.92 -1.92 -13.08
C SER A 178 10.91 -0.91 -12.47
N GLY A 179 12.01 -0.63 -13.18
CA GLY A 179 13.03 0.36 -12.79
C GLY A 179 12.71 1.79 -13.24
N LEU A 180 11.81 1.95 -14.22
CA LEU A 180 11.37 3.23 -14.78
C LEU A 180 10.10 3.75 -14.11
N ARG A 181 10.12 4.99 -13.66
CA ARG A 181 8.93 5.70 -13.15
C ARG A 181 8.83 7.06 -13.80
N VAL A 182 7.77 7.25 -14.57
CA VAL A 182 7.41 8.55 -15.15
C VAL A 182 6.30 9.19 -14.32
N ARG A 183 6.49 10.41 -13.80
CA ARG A 183 5.47 11.13 -13.03
C ARG A 183 5.30 12.54 -13.57
N THR A 184 4.10 13.07 -13.47
CA THR A 184 3.83 14.50 -13.70
C THR A 184 3.75 15.24 -12.40
N GLU A 185 4.13 16.51 -12.42
CA GLU A 185 3.84 17.42 -11.32
C GLU A 185 2.41 17.97 -11.52
N PRO A 186 1.55 17.99 -10.48
CA PRO A 186 0.18 18.47 -10.61
C PRO A 186 0.14 19.88 -11.22
N GLU A 187 -0.81 20.12 -12.11
CA GLU A 187 -1.00 21.40 -12.82
C GLU A 187 0.21 21.84 -13.67
N SER A 188 1.10 20.91 -14.04
CA SER A 188 2.26 21.18 -14.88
C SER A 188 2.33 20.23 -16.09
N TYR A 189 3.00 20.71 -17.14
CA TYR A 189 3.35 19.93 -18.33
C TYR A 189 4.79 19.37 -18.25
N LEU A 190 5.31 19.20 -17.03
CA LEU A 190 6.62 18.62 -16.76
C LEU A 190 6.49 17.14 -16.40
N PHE A 191 7.23 16.32 -17.13
CA PHE A 191 7.32 14.88 -16.92
C PHE A 191 8.69 14.57 -16.31
N ASN A 192 8.69 14.04 -15.09
CA ASN A 192 9.87 13.56 -14.41
C ASN A 192 10.04 12.06 -14.68
N ILE A 193 11.10 11.72 -15.39
CA ILE A 193 11.49 10.36 -15.75
C ILE A 193 12.58 9.93 -14.76
N ALA A 194 12.20 9.05 -13.82
CA ALA A 194 13.10 8.48 -12.84
C ALA A 194 13.46 7.05 -13.23
N VAL A 195 14.76 6.75 -13.41
CA VAL A 195 15.25 5.39 -13.67
C VAL A 195 16.11 4.94 -12.51
N THR A 196 15.89 3.71 -12.06
CA THR A 196 16.63 3.11 -10.94
C THR A 196 17.35 1.83 -11.36
N THR A 197 18.68 1.81 -11.22
CA THR A 197 19.55 0.65 -11.54
C THR A 197 20.62 0.44 -10.47
N THR A 198 21.36 -0.67 -10.58
CA THR A 198 22.49 -0.98 -9.68
C THR A 198 23.74 -0.12 -9.95
N ASP A 199 23.81 0.49 -11.13
CA ASP A 199 24.90 1.35 -11.58
C ASP A 199 24.42 2.81 -11.76
N PRO A 200 25.10 3.81 -11.17
CA PRO A 200 24.71 5.22 -11.28
C PRO A 200 24.79 5.77 -12.71
N GLU A 201 25.78 5.37 -13.52
CA GLU A 201 25.94 5.84 -14.89
C GLU A 201 24.83 5.29 -15.79
N LYS A 202 24.49 4.00 -15.63
CA LYS A 202 23.38 3.37 -16.34
C LYS A 202 22.05 4.05 -16.03
N SER A 203 21.79 4.41 -14.78
CA SER A 203 20.56 5.13 -14.40
C SER A 203 20.41 6.43 -15.19
N ALA A 204 21.47 7.23 -15.26
CA ALA A 204 21.46 8.48 -15.99
C ALA A 204 21.36 8.26 -17.50
N LEU A 205 22.08 7.28 -18.04
CA LEU A 205 22.06 6.93 -19.46
C LEU A 205 20.66 6.49 -19.90
N ILE A 206 20.04 5.55 -19.20
CA ILE A 206 18.70 5.04 -19.54
C ILE A 206 17.66 6.17 -19.45
N ALA A 207 17.69 7.01 -18.41
CA ALA A 207 16.77 8.13 -18.27
C ALA A 207 16.91 9.15 -19.42
N ASN A 208 18.15 9.50 -19.80
CA ASN A 208 18.43 10.41 -20.90
C ASN A 208 18.03 9.84 -22.26
N THR A 209 18.39 8.58 -22.52
CA THR A 209 18.04 7.90 -23.78
C THR A 209 16.53 7.72 -23.91
N HIS A 210 15.83 7.41 -22.82
CA HIS A 210 14.37 7.30 -22.84
C HIS A 210 13.70 8.65 -23.16
N ALA A 211 14.15 9.74 -22.55
CA ALA A 211 13.67 11.09 -22.85
C ALA A 211 13.91 11.48 -24.33
N ARG A 212 15.09 11.15 -24.87
CA ARG A 212 15.43 11.37 -26.27
C ARG A 212 14.55 10.57 -27.22
N LEU A 213 14.42 9.26 -26.98
CA LEU A 213 13.61 8.37 -27.82
C LEU A 213 12.13 8.77 -27.85
N TYR A 214 11.60 9.28 -26.74
CA TYR A 214 10.24 9.82 -26.71
C TYR A 214 10.08 11.02 -27.65
N ILE A 215 11.03 11.95 -27.64
CA ILE A 215 11.03 13.12 -28.54
C ILE A 215 11.16 12.68 -30.00
N GLU A 216 12.03 11.70 -30.29
CA GLU A 216 12.19 11.13 -31.63
C GLU A 216 10.92 10.41 -32.10
N ASP A 217 10.25 9.65 -31.23
CA ASP A 217 8.99 8.98 -31.52
C ASP A 217 7.88 9.97 -31.86
N GLN A 218 7.80 11.11 -31.15
CA GLN A 218 6.84 12.18 -31.50
C GLN A 218 7.06 12.73 -32.91
N ILE A 219 8.33 12.96 -33.29
CA ILE A 219 8.67 13.45 -34.64
C ILE A 219 8.32 12.39 -35.68
N GLU A 220 8.64 11.12 -35.42
CA GLU A 220 8.34 10.01 -36.32
C GLU A 220 6.84 9.85 -36.56
N VAL A 221 6.02 9.89 -35.50
CA VAL A 221 4.56 9.81 -35.60
C VAL A 221 4.00 10.97 -36.41
N LYS A 222 4.43 12.21 -36.14
CA LYS A 222 4.01 13.40 -36.91
C LYS A 222 4.44 13.32 -38.37
N TYR A 223 5.66 12.86 -38.62
CA TYR A 223 6.19 12.68 -39.97
C TYR A 223 5.34 11.68 -40.76
N ARG A 224 5.07 10.49 -40.20
CA ARG A 224 4.22 9.46 -40.83
C ARG A 224 2.81 9.97 -41.09
N ALA A 225 2.21 10.69 -40.14
CA ALA A 225 0.88 11.27 -40.32
C ALA A 225 0.86 12.32 -41.46
N THR A 226 1.89 13.16 -41.53
CA THR A 226 2.02 14.18 -42.58
C THR A 226 2.28 13.55 -43.95
N GLU A 227 3.11 12.51 -44.01
CA GLU A 227 3.36 11.73 -45.24
C GLU A 227 2.07 11.10 -45.78
N GLN A 228 1.27 10.48 -44.91
CA GLN A 228 -0.03 9.90 -45.28
C GLN A 228 -1.02 10.98 -45.77
N ALA A 229 -1.08 12.13 -45.10
CA ALA A 229 -1.92 13.25 -45.52
C ALA A 229 -1.50 13.80 -46.89
N THR A 230 -0.19 13.97 -47.11
CA THR A 230 0.38 14.40 -48.40
C THR A 230 0.07 13.39 -49.50
N ALA A 231 0.20 12.09 -49.23
CA ALA A 231 -0.14 11.04 -50.19
C ALA A 231 -1.63 11.05 -50.56
N TRP A 232 -2.51 11.19 -49.56
CA TRP A 232 -3.95 11.30 -49.78
C TRP A 232 -4.32 12.55 -50.59
N LEU A 233 -3.76 13.71 -50.26
CA LEU A 233 -3.98 14.97 -51.00
C LEU A 233 -3.48 14.89 -52.43
N THR A 234 -2.31 14.28 -52.65
CA THR A 234 -1.75 14.10 -54.00
C THR A 234 -2.66 13.24 -54.86
N ASN A 235 -3.17 12.12 -54.33
CA ASN A 235 -4.12 11.27 -55.03
C ASN A 235 -5.44 12.01 -55.34
N ARG A 236 -5.98 12.72 -54.34
CA ARG A 236 -7.21 13.51 -54.51
C ARG A 236 -7.03 14.62 -55.55
N LEU A 237 -5.87 15.27 -55.58
CA LEU A 237 -5.55 16.30 -56.57
C LEU A 237 -5.47 15.72 -57.99
N GLY A 238 -4.92 14.51 -58.15
CA GLY A 238 -4.95 13.79 -59.43
C GLY A 238 -6.37 13.46 -59.89
N THR A 239 -7.26 13.08 -58.97
CA THR A 239 -8.69 12.86 -59.29
C THR A 239 -9.37 14.17 -59.70
N LEU A 240 -9.18 15.24 -58.93
CA LEU A 240 -9.74 16.57 -59.23
C LEU A 240 -9.21 17.14 -60.55
N GLN A 241 -7.95 16.89 -60.89
CA GLN A 241 -7.38 17.28 -62.17
C GLN A 241 -8.10 16.56 -63.32
N ALA A 242 -8.29 15.25 -63.22
CA ALA A 242 -9.01 14.48 -64.25
C ALA A 242 -10.48 14.91 -64.36
N GLU A 243 -11.15 15.20 -63.24
CA GLU A 243 -12.52 15.76 -63.22
C GLU A 243 -12.58 17.14 -63.89
N LEU A 244 -11.61 18.02 -63.62
CA LEU A 244 -11.50 19.33 -64.24
C LEU A 244 -11.24 19.23 -65.75
N GLU A 245 -10.28 18.40 -66.17
CA GLU A 245 -9.95 18.17 -67.58
C GLU A 245 -11.17 17.59 -68.34
N ALA A 246 -11.92 16.69 -67.72
CA ALA A 246 -13.16 16.15 -68.29
C ALA A 246 -14.23 17.24 -68.46
N ALA A 247 -14.45 18.08 -67.43
CA ALA A 247 -15.41 19.18 -67.50
C ALA A 247 -15.00 20.25 -68.54
N GLU A 248 -13.72 20.59 -68.61
CA GLU A 248 -13.17 21.50 -69.63
C GLU A 248 -13.36 20.93 -71.05
N SER A 249 -13.08 19.63 -71.23
CA SER A 249 -13.30 18.95 -72.50
C SER A 249 -14.79 18.91 -72.89
N GLU A 250 -15.71 18.75 -71.93
CA GLU A 250 -17.15 18.80 -72.17
C GLU A 250 -17.60 20.19 -72.63
N VAL A 251 -17.12 21.26 -71.98
CA VAL A 251 -17.36 22.66 -72.42
C VAL A 251 -16.84 22.88 -73.83
N GLU A 252 -15.61 22.44 -74.13
CA GLU A 252 -14.99 22.62 -75.44
C GLU A 252 -15.72 21.83 -76.52
N ALA A 253 -16.10 20.58 -76.24
CA ALA A 253 -16.91 19.75 -77.14
C ALA A 253 -18.27 20.42 -77.42
N PHE A 254 -18.97 20.87 -76.38
CA PHE A 254 -20.25 21.56 -76.51
C PHE A 254 -20.13 22.84 -77.34
N ALA A 255 -19.07 23.64 -77.11
CA ALA A 255 -18.81 24.86 -77.86
C ALA A 255 -18.42 24.61 -79.33
N SER A 256 -17.81 23.46 -79.62
CA SER A 256 -17.45 23.08 -80.99
C SER A 256 -18.64 22.56 -81.80
N GLU A 257 -19.54 21.80 -81.16
CA GLU A 257 -20.72 21.21 -81.79
C GLU A 257 -21.84 22.23 -81.96
N ASN A 258 -22.03 23.10 -80.95
CA ASN A 258 -23.03 24.14 -80.95
C ASN A 258 -22.35 25.47 -81.24
N ARG A 259 -22.75 26.17 -82.31
CA ARG A 259 -22.31 27.56 -82.54
C ARG A 259 -22.81 28.44 -81.40
N ILE A 260 -21.96 28.68 -80.39
CA ILE A 260 -22.27 29.55 -79.26
C ILE A 260 -22.10 31.00 -79.73
N ILE A 261 -23.19 31.75 -79.77
CA ILE A 261 -23.15 33.18 -80.01
C ILE A 261 -22.98 33.93 -78.68
N ARG A 262 -22.35 35.10 -78.73
CA ARG A 262 -22.20 35.96 -77.55
C ARG A 262 -23.55 36.57 -77.16
N ALA A 263 -23.68 37.00 -75.90
CA ALA A 263 -24.91 37.60 -75.39
C ALA A 263 -25.35 38.82 -76.22
N GLU A 264 -24.40 39.62 -76.72
CA GLU A 264 -24.66 40.79 -77.57
C GLU A 264 -25.24 40.38 -78.94
N GLU A 265 -24.78 39.26 -79.50
CA GLU A 265 -25.25 38.73 -80.78
C GLU A 265 -26.65 38.11 -80.64
N LEU A 266 -26.92 37.43 -79.52
CA LEU A 266 -28.26 36.92 -79.18
C LEU A 266 -29.26 38.06 -78.99
N GLN A 267 -28.83 39.15 -78.33
CA GLN A 267 -29.64 40.35 -78.17
C GLN A 267 -29.93 41.02 -79.53
N ALA A 268 -28.93 41.11 -80.42
CA ALA A 268 -29.14 41.62 -81.77
C ALA A 268 -30.11 40.75 -82.59
N LEU A 269 -30.08 39.43 -82.40
CA LEU A 269 -31.04 38.52 -83.03
C LEU A 269 -32.46 38.72 -82.47
N ASN A 270 -32.61 38.90 -81.15
CA ASN A 270 -33.90 39.21 -80.55
C ASN A 270 -34.50 40.50 -81.12
N LEU A 271 -33.69 41.56 -81.26
CA LEU A 271 -34.13 42.81 -81.86
C LEU A 271 -34.58 42.64 -83.32
N ARG A 272 -33.93 41.75 -84.10
CA ARG A 272 -34.38 41.43 -85.47
C ARG A 272 -35.71 40.65 -85.47
N VAL A 273 -35.91 39.75 -84.52
CA VAL A 273 -37.20 39.06 -84.34
C VAL A 273 -38.30 40.07 -84.06
N ASP A 274 -38.06 41.02 -83.16
CA ASP A 274 -39.04 42.04 -82.78
C ASP A 274 -39.35 42.99 -83.95
N ASP A 275 -38.34 43.53 -84.66
CA ASP A 275 -38.56 44.37 -85.86
C ASP A 275 -39.35 43.62 -86.96
N ALA A 276 -39.04 42.35 -87.20
CA ALA A 276 -39.77 41.55 -88.19
C ALA A 276 -41.23 41.29 -87.77
N ARG A 277 -41.50 41.12 -86.46
CA ARG A 277 -42.85 40.96 -85.91
C ARG A 277 -43.65 42.25 -86.01
N ASP A 278 -43.04 43.40 -85.75
CA ASP A 278 -43.70 44.69 -85.86
C ASP A 278 -44.08 44.99 -87.31
N ARG A 279 -43.19 44.73 -88.28
CA ARG A 279 -43.47 44.84 -89.72
C ARG A 279 -44.57 43.88 -90.18
N LEU A 280 -44.59 42.66 -89.64
CA LEU A 280 -45.65 41.70 -89.93
C LEU A 280 -47.00 42.20 -89.42
N ALA A 281 -47.05 42.75 -88.19
CA ALA A 281 -48.25 43.32 -87.63
C ALA A 281 -48.76 44.51 -88.48
N GLU A 282 -47.86 45.36 -88.96
CA GLU A 282 -48.20 46.46 -89.88
C GLU A 282 -48.81 45.94 -91.20
N LEU A 283 -48.18 44.94 -91.83
CA LEU A 283 -48.68 44.33 -93.08
C LEU A 283 -50.02 43.64 -92.90
N ARG A 284 -50.22 42.89 -91.80
CA ARG A 284 -51.50 42.25 -91.47
C ARG A 284 -52.60 43.28 -91.22
N THR A 285 -52.26 44.37 -90.53
CA THR A 285 -53.19 45.49 -90.33
C THR A 285 -53.58 46.11 -91.68
N ARG A 286 -52.60 46.35 -92.56
CA ARG A 286 -52.85 46.87 -93.92
C ARG A 286 -53.69 45.93 -94.78
N GLU A 287 -53.39 44.63 -94.76
CA GLU A 287 -54.18 43.60 -95.42
C GLU A 287 -55.63 43.63 -94.94
N SER A 288 -55.86 43.66 -93.62
CA SER A 288 -57.19 43.70 -93.02
C SER A 288 -57.97 44.97 -93.40
N MET A 289 -57.31 46.14 -93.43
CA MET A 289 -57.92 47.40 -93.87
C MET A 289 -58.32 47.35 -95.35
N LEU A 290 -57.46 46.79 -96.22
CA LEU A 290 -57.76 46.62 -97.64
C LEU A 290 -58.91 45.62 -97.87
N ALA A 291 -58.95 44.53 -97.11
CA ALA A 291 -60.04 43.55 -97.15
C ALA A 291 -61.38 44.17 -96.69
N ALA A 292 -61.37 44.97 -95.61
CA ALA A 292 -62.54 45.71 -95.16
C ALA A 292 -63.01 46.71 -96.23
N ARG A 293 -62.08 47.44 -96.85
CA ARG A 293 -62.36 48.36 -97.96
C ARG A 293 -63.03 47.66 -99.15
N LEU A 294 -62.51 46.50 -99.53
CA LEU A 294 -63.07 45.64 -100.57
C LEU A 294 -64.49 45.19 -100.27
N SER A 295 -64.74 44.75 -99.04
CA SER A 295 -66.07 44.33 -98.60
C SER A 295 -67.08 45.48 -98.62
N ALA A 296 -66.68 46.67 -98.18
CA ALA A 296 -67.51 47.87 -98.20
C ALA A 296 -67.83 48.32 -99.64
N LEU A 297 -66.84 48.29 -100.52
CA LEU A 297 -67.00 48.60 -101.94
C LEU A 297 -67.97 47.63 -102.64
N ALA A 298 -67.81 46.33 -102.40
CA ALA A 298 -68.67 45.31 -102.99
C ALA A 298 -70.12 45.42 -102.47
N ALA A 299 -70.30 45.70 -101.18
CA ALA A 299 -71.63 45.90 -100.59
C ALA A 299 -72.33 47.14 -101.13
N ALA A 300 -71.64 48.28 -101.22
CA ALA A 300 -72.19 49.53 -101.76
C ALA A 300 -72.55 49.41 -103.25
N ALA A 301 -71.67 48.79 -104.04
CA ALA A 301 -71.91 48.55 -105.47
C ALA A 301 -73.10 47.61 -105.73
N ALA A 302 -73.34 46.62 -104.88
CA ALA A 302 -74.44 45.66 -105.03
C ALA A 302 -75.83 46.29 -104.85
N VAL A 303 -75.93 47.37 -104.06
CA VAL A 303 -77.18 48.09 -103.76
C VAL A 303 -77.32 49.38 -104.61
N GLY A 304 -76.30 49.72 -105.41
CA GLY A 304 -76.27 50.94 -106.22
C GLY A 304 -76.03 52.23 -105.41
N ASP A 305 -75.49 52.12 -104.20
CA ASP A 305 -75.13 53.28 -103.37
C ASP A 305 -73.74 53.79 -103.78
N TRP A 306 -73.72 54.63 -104.80
CA TRP A 306 -72.48 55.17 -105.36
C TRP A 306 -71.76 56.12 -104.41
N THR A 307 -72.50 56.80 -103.51
CA THR A 307 -71.93 57.65 -102.47
C THR A 307 -71.13 56.84 -101.45
N ALA A 308 -71.69 55.76 -100.91
CA ALA A 308 -70.98 54.86 -100.01
C ALA A 308 -69.82 54.13 -100.71
N ALA A 309 -69.96 53.83 -102.00
CA ALA A 309 -68.89 53.24 -102.80
C ALA A 309 -67.71 54.21 -103.00
N ALA A 310 -67.96 55.51 -103.22
CA ALA A 310 -66.91 56.52 -103.31
C ALA A 310 -66.15 56.71 -101.99
N ASP A 311 -66.87 56.81 -100.87
CA ASP A 311 -66.28 56.95 -99.53
C ASP A 311 -65.44 55.72 -99.15
N ALA A 312 -65.96 54.52 -99.43
CA ALA A 312 -65.21 53.29 -99.23
C ALA A 312 -63.99 53.20 -100.18
N ALA A 313 -64.10 53.67 -101.43
CA ALA A 313 -63.04 53.59 -102.44
C ALA A 313 -61.88 54.53 -102.17
N GLY A 314 -62.13 55.66 -101.48
CA GLY A 314 -61.25 56.82 -101.33
C GLY A 314 -60.37 57.05 -102.57
N ASP A 315 -61.02 57.00 -103.74
CA ASP A 315 -60.44 57.29 -105.04
C ASP A 315 -61.02 58.62 -105.50
N ALA A 316 -60.17 59.65 -105.56
CA ALA A 316 -60.57 61.01 -105.91
C ALA A 316 -61.18 61.15 -107.32
N THR A 317 -61.08 60.12 -108.17
CA THR A 317 -61.72 60.09 -109.48
C THR A 317 -63.15 59.59 -109.35
N LEU A 318 -63.36 58.53 -108.56
CA LEU A 318 -64.68 58.01 -108.27
C LEU A 318 -65.52 59.04 -107.48
N GLU A 319 -64.94 59.69 -106.47
CA GLU A 319 -65.59 60.79 -105.73
C GLU A 319 -66.04 61.92 -106.67
N ARG A 320 -65.21 62.27 -107.65
CA ARG A 320 -65.56 63.29 -108.66
C ARG A 320 -66.67 62.83 -109.62
N LEU A 321 -66.67 61.58 -110.04
CA LEU A 321 -67.71 61.03 -110.92
C LEU A 321 -69.08 61.00 -110.20
N VAL A 322 -69.11 60.61 -108.93
CA VAL A 322 -70.31 60.62 -108.10
C VAL A 322 -70.81 62.06 -107.85
N ALA A 323 -69.90 63.01 -107.56
CA ALA A 323 -70.26 64.41 -107.36
C ALA A 323 -70.76 65.12 -108.64
N GLN A 324 -70.43 64.60 -109.83
CA GLN A 324 -70.84 65.14 -111.13
C GLN A 324 -72.06 64.43 -111.74
N ASP A 325 -72.70 63.50 -111.00
CA ASP A 325 -73.88 62.75 -111.47
C ASP A 325 -73.62 62.03 -112.82
N ALA A 326 -72.43 61.43 -112.95
CA ALA A 326 -72.06 60.66 -114.15
C ALA A 326 -72.99 59.43 -114.32
N PRO A 327 -73.14 58.90 -115.55
CA PRO A 327 -73.95 57.72 -115.79
C PRO A 327 -73.51 56.53 -114.93
N ASP A 328 -74.46 55.78 -114.37
CA ASP A 328 -74.20 54.61 -113.51
C ASP A 328 -73.23 53.59 -114.14
N GLU A 329 -73.27 53.43 -115.46
CA GLU A 329 -72.35 52.54 -116.20
C GLU A 329 -70.88 52.99 -116.07
N GLU A 330 -70.61 54.30 -116.08
CA GLU A 330 -69.27 54.86 -115.98
C GLU A 330 -68.75 54.80 -114.53
N ILE A 331 -69.62 55.05 -113.55
CA ILE A 331 -69.32 54.88 -112.12
C ILE A 331 -69.04 53.40 -111.81
N ALA A 332 -69.88 52.48 -112.28
CA ALA A 332 -69.71 51.04 -112.08
C ALA A 332 -68.40 50.53 -112.70
N ALA A 333 -68.04 50.96 -113.91
CA ALA A 333 -66.76 50.61 -114.54
C ALA A 333 -65.55 51.13 -113.74
N ARG A 334 -65.66 52.33 -113.15
CA ARG A 334 -64.61 52.88 -112.28
C ARG A 334 -64.52 52.13 -110.95
N VAL A 335 -65.65 51.80 -110.32
CA VAL A 335 -65.71 50.97 -109.10
C VAL A 335 -65.05 49.63 -109.34
N GLU A 336 -65.35 48.96 -110.45
CA GLU A 336 -64.75 47.68 -110.83
C GLU A 336 -63.21 47.80 -110.96
N THR A 337 -62.75 48.87 -111.59
CA THR A 337 -61.31 49.15 -111.74
C THR A 337 -60.63 49.37 -110.38
N VAL A 338 -61.26 50.14 -109.47
CA VAL A 338 -60.75 50.39 -108.12
C VAL A 338 -60.80 49.10 -107.28
N ARG A 339 -61.84 48.29 -107.42
CA ARG A 339 -61.99 46.99 -106.75
C ARG A 339 -60.86 46.05 -107.16
N ALA A 340 -60.68 45.81 -108.46
CA ALA A 340 -59.60 44.96 -108.98
C ALA A 340 -58.22 45.46 -108.54
N ARG A 341 -57.96 46.77 -108.54
CA ARG A 341 -56.71 47.35 -108.03
C ARG A 341 -56.53 47.08 -106.53
N THR A 342 -57.59 47.21 -105.74
CA THR A 342 -57.56 46.98 -104.28
C THR A 342 -57.39 45.50 -103.96
N GLU A 343 -58.00 44.59 -104.73
CA GLU A 343 -57.80 43.12 -104.64
C GLU A 343 -56.34 42.78 -104.86
N VAL A 344 -55.72 43.32 -105.92
CA VAL A 344 -54.29 43.11 -106.19
C VAL A 344 -53.43 43.66 -105.04
N MET A 345 -53.76 44.83 -104.47
CA MET A 345 -53.03 45.38 -103.32
C MET A 345 -53.20 44.52 -102.06
N GLN A 346 -54.40 44.02 -101.78
CA GLN A 346 -54.69 43.14 -100.64
C GLN A 346 -53.94 41.82 -100.79
N ALA A 347 -54.07 41.15 -101.94
CA ALA A 347 -53.37 39.90 -102.21
C ALA A 347 -51.85 40.06 -102.12
N ARG A 348 -51.31 41.19 -102.59
CA ARG A 348 -49.88 41.52 -102.44
C ARG A 348 -49.49 41.69 -100.97
N ALA A 349 -50.28 42.41 -100.18
CA ALA A 349 -50.04 42.59 -98.74
C ALA A 349 -50.12 41.25 -97.98
N GLY A 350 -51.09 40.39 -98.30
CA GLY A 350 -51.24 39.06 -97.73
C GLY A 350 -50.06 38.13 -98.06
N ASN A 351 -49.65 38.07 -99.33
CA ASN A 351 -48.48 37.28 -99.74
C ASN A 351 -47.18 37.77 -99.07
N GLN A 352 -47.02 39.10 -98.91
CA GLN A 352 -45.89 39.68 -98.17
C GLN A 352 -45.95 39.34 -96.68
N ALA A 353 -47.13 39.39 -96.06
CA ALA A 353 -47.34 39.03 -94.67
C ALA A 353 -47.04 37.54 -94.42
N GLU A 354 -47.53 36.63 -95.27
CA GLU A 354 -47.28 35.19 -95.16
C GLU A 354 -45.77 34.86 -95.29
N THR A 355 -45.10 35.48 -96.27
CA THR A 355 -43.64 35.32 -96.45
C THR A 355 -42.86 35.82 -95.22
N LEU A 356 -43.27 36.97 -94.68
CA LEU A 356 -42.63 37.55 -93.49
C LEU A 356 -42.94 36.74 -92.23
N GLU A 357 -44.14 36.18 -92.11
CA GLU A 357 -44.53 35.28 -91.02
C GLU A 357 -43.68 34.01 -91.01
N GLY A 358 -43.45 33.39 -92.17
CA GLY A 358 -42.49 32.29 -92.31
C GLY A 358 -41.08 32.68 -91.86
N SER A 359 -40.63 33.89 -92.22
CA SER A 359 -39.31 34.40 -91.82
C SER A 359 -39.22 34.65 -90.31
N VAL A 360 -40.26 35.24 -89.69
CA VAL A 360 -40.37 35.43 -88.24
C VAL A 360 -40.34 34.10 -87.50
N ALA A 361 -41.05 33.08 -88.00
CA ALA A 361 -41.06 31.76 -87.39
C ALA A 361 -39.68 31.11 -87.40
N VAL A 362 -38.91 31.27 -88.50
CA VAL A 362 -37.53 30.78 -88.59
C VAL A 362 -36.62 31.54 -87.62
N LEU A 363 -36.67 32.88 -87.60
CA LEU A 363 -35.87 33.70 -86.69
C LEU A 363 -36.15 33.40 -85.22
N ARG A 364 -37.42 33.15 -84.84
CA ARG A 364 -37.79 32.77 -83.48
C ARG A 364 -37.26 31.40 -83.06
N ARG A 365 -37.31 30.41 -83.95
CA ARG A 365 -36.72 29.09 -83.68
C ARG A 365 -35.20 29.20 -83.54
N ASP A 366 -34.56 30.02 -84.37
CA ASP A 366 -33.13 30.26 -84.28
C ASP A 366 -32.75 30.95 -82.96
N TYR A 367 -33.48 31.99 -82.57
CA TYR A 367 -33.31 32.66 -81.28
C TYR A 367 -33.47 31.70 -80.10
N ALA A 368 -34.53 30.90 -80.06
CA ALA A 368 -34.78 29.95 -78.96
C ALA A 368 -33.63 28.95 -78.83
N ARG A 369 -33.22 28.33 -79.95
CA ARG A 369 -32.09 27.40 -79.98
C ARG A 369 -30.78 28.04 -79.51
N GLN A 370 -30.49 29.26 -79.97
CA GLN A 370 -29.28 29.99 -79.57
C GLN A 370 -29.30 30.39 -78.09
N SER A 371 -30.47 30.78 -77.57
CA SER A 371 -30.67 31.07 -76.15
C SER A 371 -30.44 29.84 -75.29
N ASP A 372 -31.03 28.69 -75.65
CA ASP A 372 -30.87 27.43 -74.92
C ASP A 372 -29.41 26.98 -74.91
N ASN A 373 -28.73 27.07 -76.05
CA ASN A 373 -27.31 26.75 -76.18
C ASN A 373 -26.44 27.66 -75.30
N LEU A 374 -26.72 28.97 -75.25
CA LEU A 374 -25.95 29.90 -74.42
C LEU A 374 -26.12 29.61 -72.92
N VAL A 375 -27.33 29.28 -72.47
CA VAL A 375 -27.59 28.93 -71.06
C VAL A 375 -26.89 27.63 -70.68
N ALA A 376 -26.96 26.61 -71.54
CA ALA A 376 -26.27 25.34 -71.32
C ALA A 376 -24.74 25.53 -71.25
N TYR A 377 -24.18 26.32 -72.17
CA TYR A 377 -22.76 26.67 -72.17
C TYR A 377 -22.34 27.35 -70.85
N GLN A 378 -23.08 28.36 -70.39
CA GLN A 378 -22.80 29.06 -69.12
C GLN A 378 -22.91 28.13 -67.90
N GLN A 379 -23.77 27.10 -67.94
CA GLN A 379 -23.87 26.13 -66.87
C GLN A 379 -22.61 25.24 -66.80
N LEU A 380 -22.16 24.72 -67.94
CA LEU A 380 -20.94 23.93 -68.02
C LEU A 380 -19.70 24.77 -67.64
N GLU A 381 -19.63 26.03 -68.06
CA GLU A 381 -18.57 26.96 -67.65
C GLU A 381 -18.53 27.18 -66.13
N ARG A 382 -19.71 27.32 -65.49
CA ARG A 382 -19.79 27.42 -64.02
C ARG A 382 -19.31 26.16 -63.31
N GLU A 383 -19.57 24.99 -63.87
CA GLU A 383 -19.09 23.71 -63.33
C GLU A 383 -17.56 23.61 -63.43
N VAL A 384 -16.97 23.99 -64.56
CA VAL A 384 -15.51 24.12 -64.72
C VAL A 384 -14.92 25.06 -63.69
N MET A 385 -15.51 26.24 -63.48
CA MET A 385 -15.03 27.21 -62.49
C MET A 385 -15.11 26.69 -61.05
N ALA A 386 -16.17 25.95 -60.71
CA ALA A 386 -16.30 25.30 -59.40
C ALA A 386 -15.21 24.23 -59.20
N SER A 387 -15.02 23.35 -60.17
CA SER A 387 -13.97 22.31 -60.15
C SER A 387 -12.57 22.91 -60.05
N ARG A 388 -12.29 23.97 -60.82
CA ARG A 388 -11.03 24.72 -60.77
C ARG A 388 -10.76 25.32 -59.41
N THR A 389 -11.76 25.93 -58.79
CA THR A 389 -11.63 26.53 -57.45
C THR A 389 -11.29 25.46 -56.39
N ILE A 390 -11.93 24.30 -56.45
CA ILE A 390 -11.65 23.18 -55.54
C ILE A 390 -10.23 22.66 -55.78
N TYR A 391 -9.85 22.44 -57.04
CA TYR A 391 -8.49 22.01 -57.41
C TYR A 391 -7.43 22.97 -56.86
N GLU A 392 -7.60 24.28 -57.05
CA GLU A 392 -6.66 25.30 -56.57
C GLU A 392 -6.57 25.36 -55.05
N TYR A 393 -7.69 25.19 -54.33
CA TYR A 393 -7.70 25.10 -52.87
C TYR A 393 -6.87 23.90 -52.38
N PHE A 394 -7.09 22.71 -52.94
CA PHE A 394 -6.35 21.50 -52.57
C PHE A 394 -4.88 21.58 -52.97
N LEU A 395 -4.55 22.18 -54.11
CA LEU A 395 -3.18 22.46 -54.53
C LEU A 395 -2.48 23.41 -53.54
N GLY A 396 -3.17 24.46 -53.11
CA GLY A 396 -2.67 25.37 -52.07
C GLY A 396 -2.39 24.64 -50.77
N ARG A 397 -3.31 23.78 -50.33
CA ARG A 397 -3.16 22.98 -49.11
C ARG A 397 -1.99 21.99 -49.19
N LEU A 398 -1.80 21.34 -50.35
CA LEU A 398 -0.66 20.45 -50.59
C LEU A 398 0.67 21.21 -50.51
N LYS A 399 0.75 22.41 -51.11
CA LYS A 399 1.94 23.27 -51.05
C LYS A 399 2.26 23.71 -49.61
N GLU A 400 1.24 24.07 -48.84
CA GLU A 400 1.39 24.44 -47.42
C GLU A 400 1.95 23.28 -46.58
N LEU A 401 1.35 22.09 -46.69
CA LEU A 401 1.81 20.90 -45.97
C LEU A 401 3.22 20.47 -46.39
N SER A 402 3.53 20.54 -47.68
CA SER A 402 4.87 20.24 -48.19
C SER A 402 5.93 21.23 -47.66
N ALA A 403 5.58 22.52 -47.54
CA ALA A 403 6.47 23.51 -46.91
C ALA A 403 6.70 23.25 -45.42
N GLN A 404 5.70 22.70 -44.72
CA GLN A 404 5.79 22.37 -43.29
C GLN A 404 6.52 21.05 -43.00
N GLN A 405 6.54 20.08 -43.93
CA GLN A 405 7.24 18.81 -43.76
C GLN A 405 8.73 18.98 -43.39
N GLY A 406 9.39 20.03 -43.90
CA GLY A 406 10.79 20.33 -43.57
C GLY A 406 11.04 20.90 -42.17
N ASN A 407 9.98 21.26 -41.43
CA ASN A 407 10.09 21.99 -40.16
C ASN A 407 9.33 21.31 -39.00
N LEU A 408 9.06 20.00 -39.13
CA LEU A 408 8.44 19.19 -38.09
C LEU A 408 9.36 19.14 -36.85
N ARG A 409 8.83 19.56 -35.70
CA ARG A 409 9.49 19.49 -34.38
C ARG A 409 8.61 18.70 -33.41
N ALA A 410 9.25 18.09 -32.42
CA ALA A 410 8.52 17.53 -31.29
C ALA A 410 7.84 18.64 -30.49
N ASP A 411 6.69 18.32 -29.90
CA ASP A 411 6.02 19.22 -28.94
C ASP A 411 6.73 19.19 -27.59
N SER A 412 7.62 18.23 -27.39
CA SER A 412 8.36 18.05 -26.16
C SER A 412 9.82 18.42 -26.30
N ARG A 413 10.40 18.95 -25.23
CA ARG A 413 11.83 19.23 -25.12
C ARG A 413 12.39 18.80 -23.76
N ILE A 414 13.65 18.39 -23.74
CA ILE A 414 14.36 18.08 -22.50
C ILE A 414 14.71 19.39 -21.79
N ILE A 415 14.20 19.58 -20.58
CA ILE A 415 14.51 20.73 -19.71
C ILE A 415 15.78 20.47 -18.92
N SER A 416 15.88 19.26 -18.37
CA SER A 416 17.05 18.82 -17.60
C SER A 416 17.40 17.40 -17.99
N ALA A 417 18.63 17.18 -18.45
CA ALA A 417 19.19 15.85 -18.58
C ALA A 417 19.39 15.22 -17.18
N ALA A 418 19.29 13.90 -17.12
CA ALA A 418 19.63 13.13 -15.94
C ALA A 418 21.13 13.24 -15.65
N ALA A 419 21.46 13.74 -14.47
CA ALA A 419 22.80 13.71 -13.92
C ALA A 419 23.10 12.36 -13.25
N VAL A 420 24.36 11.97 -13.25
CA VAL A 420 24.83 10.77 -12.53
C VAL A 420 24.65 11.00 -11.02
N PRO A 421 23.89 10.15 -10.31
CA PRO A 421 23.62 10.34 -8.89
C PRO A 421 24.89 10.13 -8.06
N GLY A 422 25.18 11.06 -7.13
CA GLY A 422 26.38 11.01 -6.29
C GLY A 422 26.36 9.98 -5.16
N GLY A 423 25.24 9.28 -4.95
CA GLY A 423 25.11 8.24 -3.93
C GLY A 423 23.87 7.38 -4.13
N PRO A 424 23.79 6.22 -3.45
CA PRO A 424 22.67 5.30 -3.60
C PRO A 424 21.39 5.88 -3.01
N SER A 425 20.29 5.78 -3.76
CA SER A 425 18.95 6.20 -3.33
C SER A 425 18.34 5.18 -2.36
N SER A 426 18.69 3.90 -2.51
CA SER A 426 18.22 2.83 -1.62
C SER A 426 19.24 1.68 -1.50
N PRO A 427 19.21 0.92 -0.39
CA PRO A 427 18.39 1.15 0.80
C PRO A 427 18.93 2.25 1.71
N VAL A 428 18.03 2.86 2.50
CA VAL A 428 18.40 3.89 3.47
C VAL A 428 19.04 3.22 4.70
N LYS A 429 20.38 3.13 4.70
CA LYS A 429 21.17 2.39 5.72
C LYS A 429 20.77 2.72 7.16
N SER A 430 20.51 4.00 7.45
CA SER A 430 20.08 4.45 8.78
C SER A 430 18.75 3.86 9.24
N ARG A 431 17.79 3.68 8.31
CA ARG A 431 16.47 3.08 8.63
C ARG A 431 16.59 1.60 8.98
N ILE A 432 17.43 0.86 8.25
CA ILE A 432 17.68 -0.57 8.53
C ILE A 432 18.28 -0.74 9.92
N VAL A 433 19.34 0.02 10.24
CA VAL A 433 20.01 -0.04 11.54
C VAL A 433 19.08 0.38 12.67
N ALA A 434 18.29 1.45 12.48
CA ALA A 434 17.30 1.90 13.46
C ALA A 434 16.24 0.83 13.75
N LEU A 435 15.69 0.19 12.70
CA LEU A 435 14.70 -0.88 12.85
C LEU A 435 15.29 -2.09 13.58
N ALA A 436 16.54 -2.46 13.27
CA ALA A 436 17.22 -3.57 13.91
C ALA A 436 17.48 -3.29 15.41
N LEU A 437 17.86 -2.06 15.78
CA LEU A 437 18.00 -1.63 17.17
C LEU A 437 16.68 -1.75 17.95
N VAL A 438 15.58 -1.26 17.35
CA VAL A 438 14.24 -1.36 17.96
C VAL A 438 13.84 -2.83 18.14
N ALA A 439 14.04 -3.66 17.11
CA ALA A 439 13.74 -5.09 17.19
C ALA A 439 14.55 -5.79 18.31
N GLY A 440 15.85 -5.51 18.41
CA GLY A 440 16.70 -6.08 19.45
C GLY A 440 16.31 -5.65 20.87
N LEU A 441 15.85 -4.40 21.03
CA LEU A 441 15.34 -3.90 22.31
C LEU A 441 14.01 -4.58 22.69
N VAL A 442 13.08 -4.74 21.75
CA VAL A 442 11.80 -5.42 21.98
C VAL A 442 12.03 -6.89 22.36
N VAL A 443 12.84 -7.60 21.59
CA VAL A 443 13.16 -9.02 21.86
C VAL A 443 13.89 -9.16 23.21
N GLY A 444 14.86 -8.30 23.49
CA GLY A 444 15.57 -8.30 24.76
C GLY A 444 14.66 -8.06 25.96
N THR A 445 13.78 -7.06 25.85
CA THR A 445 12.77 -6.75 26.88
C THR A 445 11.84 -7.95 27.09
N GLY A 446 11.33 -8.53 26.00
CA GLY A 446 10.45 -9.70 26.06
C GLY A 446 11.10 -10.91 26.73
N LEU A 447 12.34 -11.25 26.38
CA LEU A 447 13.09 -12.35 27.00
C LEU A 447 13.29 -12.15 28.50
N VAL A 448 13.61 -10.93 28.93
CA VAL A 448 13.77 -10.61 30.36
C VAL A 448 12.45 -10.73 31.11
N LEU A 449 11.34 -10.27 30.53
CA LEU A 449 10.02 -10.38 31.15
C LEU A 449 9.57 -11.84 31.28
N VAL A 450 9.73 -12.66 30.23
CA VAL A 450 9.43 -14.09 30.28
C VAL A 450 10.28 -14.78 31.35
N TRP A 451 11.57 -14.45 31.43
CA TRP A 451 12.44 -15.01 32.45
C TRP A 451 12.00 -14.61 33.85
N GLU A 452 11.56 -13.37 34.07
CA GLU A 452 11.05 -12.91 35.36
C GLU A 452 9.75 -13.62 35.75
N ILE A 453 8.80 -13.81 34.82
CA ILE A 453 7.52 -14.49 35.07
C ILE A 453 7.72 -15.96 35.46
N LEU A 454 8.74 -16.62 34.92
CA LEU A 454 9.05 -18.02 35.23
C LEU A 454 9.69 -18.21 36.63
N HIS A 455 10.14 -17.15 37.31
CA HIS A 455 10.71 -17.25 38.66
C HIS A 455 9.64 -17.09 39.75
N THR A 456 9.58 -18.04 40.68
CA THR A 456 8.50 -18.11 41.71
C THR A 456 8.99 -18.09 43.17
N GLY A 457 10.30 -17.95 43.40
CA GLY A 457 10.90 -17.97 44.74
C GLY A 457 10.75 -16.65 45.51
N LEU A 458 10.59 -16.74 46.83
CA LEU A 458 10.41 -15.60 47.75
C LEU A 458 11.77 -14.97 48.11
N ARG A 459 11.92 -13.64 47.96
CA ARG A 459 13.23 -12.97 47.96
C ARG A 459 13.43 -11.98 49.09
N SER A 460 12.39 -11.64 49.86
CA SER A 460 12.52 -10.71 50.99
C SER A 460 11.65 -11.11 52.17
N ALA A 461 12.05 -10.69 53.38
CA ALA A 461 11.25 -10.90 54.58
C ALA A 461 9.85 -10.23 54.47
N PRO A 462 9.71 -8.96 54.05
CA PRO A 462 8.39 -8.34 53.90
C PRO A 462 7.48 -9.06 52.89
N GLU A 463 8.04 -9.56 51.79
CA GLU A 463 7.31 -10.36 50.80
C GLU A 463 6.80 -11.66 51.41
N LEU A 464 7.64 -12.35 52.19
CA LEU A 464 7.27 -13.58 52.89
C LEU A 464 6.20 -13.33 53.96
N GLU A 465 6.30 -12.25 54.72
CA GLU A 465 5.31 -11.85 55.73
C GLU A 465 3.97 -11.53 55.08
N THR A 466 3.99 -10.71 54.02
CA THR A 466 2.78 -10.35 53.26
C THR A 466 2.13 -11.58 52.63
N ALA A 467 2.95 -12.49 52.08
CA ALA A 467 2.46 -13.69 51.43
C ALA A 467 1.80 -14.67 52.41
N THR A 468 2.33 -14.79 53.64
CA THR A 468 1.95 -15.86 54.58
C THR A 468 1.12 -15.37 55.77
N GLY A 469 1.09 -14.07 56.05
CA GLY A 469 0.49 -13.49 57.24
C GLY A 469 1.21 -13.86 58.55
N ARG A 470 2.46 -14.34 58.49
CA ARG A 470 3.26 -14.76 59.66
C ARG A 470 4.55 -13.94 59.74
N PRO A 471 4.98 -13.54 60.96
CA PRO A 471 6.20 -12.75 61.12
C PRO A 471 7.45 -13.54 60.77
N VAL A 472 8.41 -12.89 60.13
CA VAL A 472 9.75 -13.45 59.87
C VAL A 472 10.65 -13.10 61.06
N MET A 473 10.92 -14.10 61.89
CA MET A 473 11.67 -13.97 63.14
C MET A 473 13.18 -13.87 62.93
N GLY A 474 13.69 -14.35 61.80
CA GLY A 474 15.11 -14.35 61.48
C GLY A 474 15.40 -14.48 59.99
N GLN A 475 16.50 -13.86 59.57
CA GLN A 475 17.02 -13.89 58.20
C GLN A 475 18.44 -14.45 58.24
N ILE A 476 18.60 -15.74 57.95
CA ILE A 476 19.85 -16.48 58.14
C ILE A 476 20.61 -16.51 56.80
N PRO A 477 21.80 -15.89 56.73
CA PRO A 477 22.61 -15.91 55.52
C PRO A 477 23.16 -17.30 55.23
N LEU A 478 23.39 -17.59 53.95
CA LEU A 478 24.11 -18.78 53.53
C LEU A 478 25.56 -18.69 54.03
N VAL A 479 26.01 -19.71 54.76
CA VAL A 479 27.42 -19.81 55.19
C VAL A 479 28.27 -20.20 53.97
N PRO A 480 29.24 -19.36 53.54
CA PRO A 480 29.96 -19.59 52.30
C PRO A 480 31.08 -20.64 52.45
N ARG A 481 31.02 -21.71 51.62
CA ARG A 481 32.09 -22.72 51.43
C ARG A 481 32.63 -23.32 52.72
N VAL A 482 31.86 -24.25 53.26
CA VAL A 482 32.21 -24.98 54.47
C VAL A 482 31.61 -26.38 54.31
N GLU A 483 32.39 -27.45 54.46
CA GLU A 483 31.84 -28.83 54.48
C GLU A 483 30.81 -28.95 55.62
N LYS A 484 29.86 -29.90 55.53
CA LYS A 484 28.76 -30.01 56.53
C LYS A 484 29.29 -30.05 57.99
N SER A 485 30.43 -30.69 58.21
CA SER A 485 31.15 -30.79 59.49
C SER A 485 31.74 -29.45 59.98
N GLU A 486 32.13 -28.57 59.07
CA GLU A 486 32.77 -27.28 59.39
C GLU A 486 31.75 -26.14 59.58
N VAL A 487 30.48 -26.33 59.17
CA VAL A 487 29.43 -25.28 59.34
C VAL A 487 29.26 -24.91 60.80
N LEU A 488 29.53 -25.87 61.69
CA LEU A 488 29.54 -25.76 63.13
C LEU A 488 30.70 -24.93 63.68
N SER A 489 31.92 -25.17 63.19
CA SER A 489 33.10 -24.41 63.62
C SER A 489 32.95 -22.93 63.25
N TYR A 490 32.27 -22.61 62.14
CA TYR A 490 31.97 -21.22 61.77
C TYR A 490 31.22 -20.44 62.87
N PHE A 491 30.19 -21.03 63.49
CA PHE A 491 29.40 -20.34 64.52
C PHE A 491 30.11 -20.27 65.88
N VAL A 492 31.04 -21.20 66.15
CA VAL A 492 31.84 -21.24 67.38
C VAL A 492 33.05 -20.31 67.27
N GLU A 493 33.80 -20.37 66.17
CA GLU A 493 35.03 -19.59 65.95
C GLU A 493 34.74 -18.13 65.62
N LYS A 494 33.60 -17.84 64.97
CA LYS A 494 33.21 -16.47 64.57
C LYS A 494 31.90 -16.07 65.24
N PRO A 495 31.91 -15.88 66.57
CA PRO A 495 30.72 -15.54 67.32
C PRO A 495 30.15 -14.18 66.91
N THR A 496 30.92 -13.24 66.38
CA THR A 496 30.43 -11.92 65.91
C THR A 496 30.07 -11.89 64.42
N SER A 497 29.98 -13.05 63.76
CA SER A 497 29.62 -13.14 62.34
C SER A 497 28.16 -12.75 62.06
N MET A 498 27.87 -12.34 60.83
CA MET A 498 26.50 -12.01 60.38
C MET A 498 25.54 -13.20 60.55
N ALA A 499 26.01 -14.44 60.37
CA ALA A 499 25.18 -15.62 60.57
C ALA A 499 24.90 -15.86 62.07
N ALA A 500 25.90 -15.69 62.94
CA ALA A 500 25.72 -15.81 64.38
C ALA A 500 24.77 -14.73 64.94
N GLU A 501 24.90 -13.48 64.47
CA GLU A 501 23.96 -12.40 64.81
C GLU A 501 22.54 -12.67 64.30
N ALA A 502 22.38 -13.19 63.08
CA ALA A 502 21.07 -13.59 62.56
C ALA A 502 20.39 -14.66 63.44
N VAL A 503 21.16 -15.63 63.94
CA VAL A 503 20.65 -16.66 64.86
C VAL A 503 20.37 -16.08 66.25
N ARG A 504 21.17 -15.13 66.76
CA ARG A 504 20.87 -14.39 68.00
C ARG A 504 19.56 -13.61 67.90
N ASN A 505 19.33 -12.96 66.76
CA ASN A 505 18.09 -12.26 66.50
C ASN A 505 16.90 -13.23 66.46
N LEU A 506 17.04 -14.36 65.75
CA LEU A 506 16.02 -15.41 65.75
C LEU A 506 15.70 -15.89 67.17
N ARG A 507 16.72 -16.19 67.98
CA ARG A 507 16.56 -16.60 69.39
C ARG A 507 15.82 -15.53 70.21
N THR A 508 16.18 -14.26 70.04
CA THR A 508 15.58 -13.14 70.78
C THR A 508 14.12 -12.96 70.39
N SER A 509 13.81 -12.91 69.08
CA SER A 509 12.44 -12.87 68.55
C SER A 509 11.60 -14.05 69.05
N LEU A 510 12.19 -15.24 69.14
CA LEU A 510 11.53 -16.43 69.65
C LEU A 510 11.21 -16.32 71.14
N LEU A 511 12.15 -15.87 71.97
CA LEU A 511 11.90 -15.66 73.41
C LEU A 511 10.86 -14.56 73.65
N MET A 512 10.76 -13.57 72.76
CA MET A 512 9.75 -12.51 72.82
C MET A 512 8.39 -12.90 72.22
N SER A 513 8.29 -14.06 71.57
CA SER A 513 7.05 -14.49 70.88
C SER A 513 5.91 -14.82 71.83
N ASN A 514 6.22 -15.13 73.09
CA ASN A 514 5.26 -15.34 74.17
C ASN A 514 5.74 -14.59 75.43
N LEU A 515 5.01 -13.54 75.82
CA LEU A 515 5.38 -12.64 76.91
C LEU A 515 5.21 -13.28 78.30
N ASP A 516 4.31 -14.26 78.43
CA ASP A 516 3.94 -14.85 79.72
C ASP A 516 4.81 -16.07 80.07
N GLN A 517 5.27 -16.81 79.06
CA GLN A 517 6.10 -17.99 79.26
C GLN A 517 7.08 -18.20 78.11
N ALA A 518 8.38 -18.17 78.41
CA ALA A 518 9.41 -18.45 77.43
C ALA A 518 9.29 -19.89 76.90
N PRO A 519 9.37 -20.11 75.57
CA PRO A 519 9.22 -21.45 75.00
C PRO A 519 10.40 -22.33 75.41
N GLN A 520 10.09 -23.51 75.96
CA GLN A 520 11.09 -24.47 76.38
C GLN A 520 11.33 -25.52 75.29
N VAL A 521 10.27 -25.99 74.63
CA VAL A 521 10.36 -26.96 73.52
C VAL A 521 10.16 -26.23 72.20
N ILE A 522 11.22 -26.14 71.40
CA ILE A 522 11.27 -25.42 70.14
C ILE A 522 11.43 -26.42 69.00
N MET A 523 10.53 -26.39 68.03
CA MET A 523 10.57 -27.26 66.87
C MET A 523 10.94 -26.47 65.62
N LEU A 524 11.80 -27.06 64.77
CA LEU A 524 12.11 -26.54 63.44
C LEU A 524 11.59 -27.48 62.36
N THR A 525 10.87 -26.94 61.38
CA THR A 525 10.39 -27.66 60.21
C THR A 525 10.42 -26.77 58.98
N SER A 526 10.05 -27.31 57.82
CA SER A 526 10.14 -26.62 56.53
C SER A 526 9.11 -27.18 55.54
N SER A 527 8.97 -26.60 54.34
CA SER A 527 8.08 -27.12 53.28
C SER A 527 8.73 -28.29 52.55
N LEU A 528 9.99 -28.14 52.17
CA LEU A 528 10.76 -29.05 51.34
C LEU A 528 12.08 -29.46 52.03
N PRO A 529 12.77 -30.51 51.58
CA PRO A 529 14.12 -30.85 52.04
C PRO A 529 15.12 -29.70 51.82
N ASP A 530 16.22 -29.73 52.57
CA ASP A 530 17.38 -28.83 52.41
C ASP A 530 17.17 -27.31 52.58
N GLU A 531 16.04 -26.89 53.15
CA GLU A 531 15.73 -25.47 53.46
C GLU A 531 16.46 -24.93 54.72
N GLY A 532 17.58 -25.53 55.12
CA GLY A 532 18.42 -25.02 56.21
C GLY A 532 17.89 -25.23 57.64
N LYS A 533 16.86 -26.08 57.83
CA LYS A 533 16.29 -26.41 59.16
C LYS A 533 17.31 -26.95 60.17
N THR A 534 18.06 -27.99 59.80
CA THR A 534 19.05 -28.66 60.66
C THR A 534 20.18 -27.71 61.07
N THR A 535 20.73 -26.97 60.10
CA THR A 535 21.75 -25.95 60.37
C THR A 535 21.24 -24.88 61.32
N THR A 536 20.00 -24.44 61.14
CA THR A 536 19.36 -23.45 62.03
C THR A 536 19.12 -24.02 63.43
N ALA A 537 18.70 -25.29 63.54
CA ALA A 537 18.44 -25.96 64.81
C ALA A 537 19.74 -26.09 65.63
N ILE A 538 20.81 -26.52 64.98
CA ILE A 538 22.14 -26.66 65.57
C ILE A 538 22.70 -25.30 66.01
N ALA A 539 22.64 -24.28 65.13
CA ALA A 539 23.13 -22.95 65.47
C ALA A 539 22.33 -22.31 66.61
N LEU A 540 21.01 -22.53 66.64
CA LEU A 540 20.14 -22.07 67.73
C LEU A 540 20.49 -22.76 69.05
N ALA A 541 20.77 -24.07 69.03
CA ALA A 541 21.22 -24.82 70.20
C ALA A 541 22.50 -24.24 70.80
N GLN A 542 23.52 -24.03 69.96
CA GLN A 542 24.79 -23.40 70.35
C GLN A 542 24.57 -21.97 70.91
N ASN A 543 23.59 -21.24 70.40
CA ASN A 543 23.29 -19.89 70.88
C ASN A 543 22.61 -19.88 72.26
N PHE A 544 21.86 -20.92 72.61
CA PHE A 544 21.27 -21.09 73.95
C PHE A 544 22.30 -21.59 74.97
N THR A 545 23.18 -22.52 74.60
CA THR A 545 24.27 -22.99 75.48
C THR A 545 25.24 -21.86 75.80
N GLY A 546 25.51 -20.96 74.85
CA GLY A 546 26.27 -19.73 75.10
C GLY A 546 25.64 -18.76 76.11
N LEU A 547 24.35 -18.91 76.46
CA LEU A 547 23.70 -18.20 77.58
C LEU A 547 23.75 -18.98 78.90
N GLY A 548 24.50 -20.08 78.96
CA GLY A 548 24.57 -20.98 80.11
C GLY A 548 23.31 -21.84 80.29
N LYS A 549 22.50 -22.03 79.26
CA LYS A 549 21.31 -22.91 79.31
C LYS A 549 21.72 -24.36 79.10
N ARG A 550 21.07 -25.27 79.82
CA ARG A 550 21.15 -26.71 79.55
C ARG A 550 20.26 -27.03 78.36
N VAL A 551 20.88 -27.39 77.23
CA VAL A 551 20.16 -27.61 75.97
C VAL A 551 20.18 -29.09 75.58
N LEU A 552 19.02 -29.60 75.21
CA LEU A 552 18.86 -30.89 74.52
C LEU A 552 18.49 -30.65 73.06
N LEU A 553 19.29 -31.18 72.14
CA LEU A 553 19.02 -31.17 70.70
C LEU A 553 18.58 -32.57 70.25
N ILE A 554 17.37 -32.67 69.70
CA ILE A 554 16.75 -33.94 69.29
C ILE A 554 16.67 -34.01 67.76
N GLU A 555 17.19 -35.09 67.19
CA GLU A 555 17.02 -35.44 65.78
C GLU A 555 15.67 -36.12 65.57
N GLY A 556 14.62 -35.33 65.34
CA GLY A 556 13.26 -35.80 65.04
C GLY A 556 13.07 -36.25 63.59
N ASP A 557 13.99 -35.92 62.67
CA ASP A 557 14.00 -36.47 61.32
C ASP A 557 14.69 -37.85 61.29
N ILE A 558 13.95 -38.87 61.73
CA ILE A 558 14.43 -40.25 61.73
C ILE A 558 14.58 -40.82 60.31
N ARG A 559 14.05 -40.14 59.29
CA ARG A 559 14.12 -40.57 57.88
C ARG A 559 15.42 -40.08 57.25
N HIS A 560 15.76 -38.81 57.44
CA HIS A 560 16.97 -38.18 56.91
C HIS A 560 17.88 -37.71 58.05
N ARG A 561 18.63 -38.66 58.61
CA ARG A 561 19.52 -38.46 59.75
C ARG A 561 20.83 -37.82 59.31
N VAL A 562 21.07 -36.60 59.73
CA VAL A 562 22.23 -35.78 59.35
C VAL A 562 23.06 -35.33 60.55
N PHE A 563 22.57 -35.44 61.78
CA PHE A 563 23.29 -34.92 62.96
C PHE A 563 24.66 -35.57 63.13
N ARG A 564 24.81 -36.84 62.76
CA ARG A 564 26.12 -37.52 62.81
C ARG A 564 27.15 -36.87 61.89
N ASP A 565 26.73 -36.46 60.68
CA ASP A 565 27.61 -35.82 59.70
C ASP A 565 27.99 -34.39 60.11
N TYR A 566 27.08 -33.69 60.81
CA TYR A 566 27.35 -32.35 61.32
C TYR A 566 28.21 -32.41 62.59
N LEU A 567 27.83 -33.22 63.58
CA LEU A 567 28.33 -33.14 64.97
C LEU A 567 29.39 -34.20 65.34
N ASP A 568 29.84 -35.06 64.41
CA ASP A 568 30.80 -36.14 64.64
C ASP A 568 30.46 -37.05 65.83
N LEU A 569 29.18 -37.46 65.90
CA LEU A 569 28.63 -38.23 67.03
C LEU A 569 28.92 -39.73 66.88
N LYS A 570 29.29 -40.37 68.00
CA LYS A 570 29.66 -41.79 68.04
C LYS A 570 28.48 -42.70 68.40
N LYS A 571 27.51 -42.22 69.17
CA LYS A 571 26.32 -42.99 69.53
C LYS A 571 25.45 -43.24 68.31
N THR A 572 24.99 -44.48 68.20
CA THR A 572 24.08 -44.93 67.14
C THR A 572 22.68 -45.24 67.65
N LYS A 573 22.50 -45.35 68.98
CA LYS A 573 21.21 -45.51 69.67
C LYS A 573 20.87 -44.23 70.40
N GLY A 574 19.62 -43.78 70.29
CA GLY A 574 19.14 -42.50 70.79
C GLY A 574 17.62 -42.49 70.91
N LEU A 575 16.95 -41.72 70.06
CA LEU A 575 15.53 -41.43 70.18
C LEU A 575 14.64 -42.68 70.18
N LEU A 576 14.90 -43.67 69.31
CA LEU A 576 14.03 -44.86 69.25
C LEU A 576 14.30 -45.81 70.41
N ALA A 577 15.56 -45.96 70.84
CA ALA A 577 15.93 -46.75 72.01
C ALA A 577 15.26 -46.23 73.29
N VAL A 578 15.08 -44.91 73.42
CA VAL A 578 14.34 -44.32 74.54
C VAL A 578 12.84 -44.59 74.43
N LEU A 579 12.27 -44.48 73.23
CA LEU A 579 10.84 -44.70 73.02
C LEU A 579 10.43 -46.18 73.13
N SER A 580 11.33 -47.11 72.82
CA SER A 580 11.14 -48.54 73.03
C SER A 580 11.37 -48.97 74.49
N GLY A 581 11.94 -48.10 75.33
CA GLY A 581 12.29 -48.39 76.72
C GLY A 581 13.56 -49.23 76.89
N GLU A 582 14.42 -49.29 75.86
CA GLU A 582 15.72 -49.95 75.92
C GLU A 582 16.74 -49.15 76.74
N LEU A 583 16.67 -47.81 76.66
CA LEU A 583 17.55 -46.88 77.37
C LEU A 583 16.74 -45.76 78.03
N ASP A 584 17.20 -45.27 79.18
CA ASP A 584 16.68 -44.02 79.75
C ASP A 584 17.26 -42.80 79.03
N LEU A 585 16.59 -41.63 79.10
CA LEU A 585 17.04 -40.40 78.41
C LEU A 585 18.50 -40.05 78.76
N ALA A 586 18.87 -40.12 80.04
CA ALA A 586 20.22 -39.83 80.51
C ALA A 586 21.30 -40.77 79.92
N GLN A 587 20.92 -42.00 79.57
CA GLN A 587 21.82 -42.99 78.96
C GLN A 587 21.89 -42.82 77.43
N ALA A 588 20.83 -42.33 76.82
CA ALA A 588 20.70 -42.21 75.37
C ALA A 588 21.37 -40.95 74.78
N VAL A 589 21.47 -39.86 75.55
CA VAL A 589 22.09 -38.61 75.07
C VAL A 589 23.61 -38.70 74.97
N GLU A 590 24.21 -37.99 74.01
CA GLU A 590 25.66 -37.77 73.88
C GLU A 590 25.96 -36.28 74.05
N ARG A 591 26.85 -35.92 74.99
CA ARG A 591 27.32 -34.53 75.13
C ARG A 591 28.20 -34.19 73.95
N ASN A 592 27.82 -33.21 73.16
CA ASN A 592 28.68 -32.65 72.13
C ASN A 592 29.42 -31.42 72.69
N TYR A 593 30.75 -31.51 72.80
CA TYR A 593 31.57 -30.45 73.39
C TYR A 593 31.76 -29.22 72.48
N LEU A 594 31.50 -29.32 71.17
CA LEU A 594 31.64 -28.18 70.26
C LEU A 594 30.50 -27.16 70.43
N ILE A 595 29.27 -27.65 70.60
CA ILE A 595 28.09 -26.80 70.86
C ILE A 595 27.69 -26.73 72.34
N ASP A 596 28.38 -27.48 73.20
CA ASP A 596 28.10 -27.63 74.63
C ASP A 596 26.64 -28.00 74.93
N ALA A 597 26.07 -28.90 74.12
CA ALA A 597 24.69 -29.38 74.21
C ALA A 597 24.64 -30.90 74.30
N ASP A 598 23.57 -31.43 74.90
CA ASP A 598 23.27 -32.85 74.85
C ASP A 598 22.49 -33.16 73.58
N VAL A 599 22.88 -34.19 72.86
CA VAL A 599 22.29 -34.55 71.57
C VAL A 599 21.65 -35.93 71.65
N LEU A 600 20.38 -36.00 71.26
CA LEU A 600 19.63 -37.24 71.11
C LEU A 600 19.51 -37.56 69.62
N VAL A 601 20.35 -38.48 69.15
CA VAL A 601 20.41 -38.89 67.74
C VAL A 601 19.19 -39.70 67.32
N GLY A 602 18.82 -39.58 66.05
CA GLY A 602 17.76 -40.35 65.44
C GLY A 602 18.27 -41.74 65.06
N GLU A 603 17.37 -42.70 65.04
CA GLU A 603 17.66 -44.08 64.65
C GLU A 603 16.80 -44.48 63.45
N ARG A 604 17.23 -45.50 62.70
CA ARG A 604 16.41 -46.04 61.62
C ARG A 604 15.21 -46.77 62.24
N ALA A 605 14.00 -46.23 62.08
CA ALA A 605 12.78 -46.89 62.52
C ALA A 605 12.38 -48.01 61.55
N ALA A 606 11.98 -49.16 62.11
CA ALA A 606 11.29 -50.22 61.38
C ALA A 606 9.76 -49.97 61.27
N MET A 607 9.22 -49.09 62.11
CA MET A 607 7.81 -48.68 62.16
C MET A 607 7.61 -47.26 61.59
N ASN A 608 6.36 -46.89 61.28
CA ASN A 608 6.03 -45.53 60.83
C ASN A 608 6.37 -44.49 61.91
N ALA A 609 7.14 -43.48 61.51
CA ALA A 609 7.62 -42.41 62.38
C ALA A 609 6.48 -41.65 63.10
N ALA A 610 5.40 -41.32 62.41
CA ALA A 610 4.23 -40.66 63.01
C ALA A 610 3.61 -41.44 64.17
N ASP A 611 3.53 -42.77 64.08
CA ASP A 611 2.97 -43.61 65.13
C ASP A 611 3.88 -43.58 66.37
N VAL A 612 5.19 -43.62 66.14
CA VAL A 612 6.21 -43.50 67.20
C VAL A 612 6.08 -42.16 67.93
N PHE A 613 5.93 -41.05 67.20
CA PHE A 613 5.78 -39.71 67.79
C PHE A 613 4.42 -39.47 68.47
N SER A 614 3.38 -40.19 68.06
CA SER A 614 2.05 -40.10 68.68
C SER A 614 1.93 -40.87 70.00
N SER A 615 2.91 -41.71 70.32
CA SER A 615 2.90 -42.59 71.49
C SER A 615 2.92 -41.83 72.83
N SER A 616 2.36 -42.46 73.87
CA SER A 616 2.46 -41.95 75.25
C SER A 616 3.91 -41.86 75.72
N ARG A 617 4.81 -42.70 75.17
CA ARG A 617 6.25 -42.67 75.45
C ARG A 617 6.92 -41.39 74.97
N PHE A 618 6.57 -40.88 73.79
CA PHE A 618 7.11 -39.60 73.31
C PHE A 618 6.65 -38.44 74.17
N ARG A 619 5.38 -38.43 74.61
CA ARG A 619 4.90 -37.45 75.60
C ARG A 619 5.71 -37.51 76.90
N THR A 620 5.96 -38.71 77.43
CA THR A 620 6.76 -38.88 78.65
C THR A 620 8.20 -38.43 78.46
N LEU A 621 8.81 -38.73 77.31
CA LEU A 621 10.15 -38.28 76.94
C LEU A 621 10.25 -36.75 76.94
N ILE A 622 9.31 -36.05 76.29
CA ILE A 622 9.31 -34.60 76.28
C ILE A 622 9.07 -34.03 77.69
N ALA A 623 8.21 -34.64 78.50
CA ALA A 623 7.99 -34.23 79.89
C ALA A 623 9.23 -34.46 80.78
N GLU A 624 10.00 -35.51 80.55
CA GLU A 624 11.29 -35.75 81.20
C GLU A 624 12.34 -34.73 80.74
N ALA A 625 12.46 -34.50 79.44
CA ALA A 625 13.36 -33.50 78.87
C ALA A 625 13.08 -32.10 79.43
N ARG A 626 11.80 -31.73 79.61
CA ARG A 626 11.41 -30.46 80.24
C ARG A 626 11.84 -30.32 81.70
N ARG A 627 12.04 -31.41 82.44
CA ARG A 627 12.54 -31.35 83.82
C ARG A 627 14.06 -31.24 83.88
N SER A 628 14.75 -31.85 82.92
CA SER A 628 16.21 -31.97 82.91
C SER A 628 16.91 -30.83 82.17
N TYR A 629 16.26 -30.20 81.19
CA TYR A 629 16.85 -29.20 80.30
C TYR A 629 16.09 -27.87 80.35
N ASP A 630 16.81 -26.76 80.20
CA ASP A 630 16.20 -25.43 80.16
C ASP A 630 15.62 -25.13 78.77
N VAL A 631 16.16 -25.77 77.71
CA VAL A 631 15.68 -25.65 76.33
C VAL A 631 15.81 -27.01 75.63
N VAL A 632 14.78 -27.41 74.88
CA VAL A 632 14.75 -28.61 74.04
C VAL A 632 14.49 -28.17 72.61
N ILE A 633 15.38 -28.49 71.68
CA ILE A 633 15.25 -28.15 70.26
C ILE A 633 15.04 -29.43 69.46
N ILE A 634 14.02 -29.48 68.62
CA ILE A 634 13.67 -30.66 67.81
C ILE A 634 13.77 -30.29 66.33
N ASP A 635 14.71 -30.91 65.62
CA ASP A 635 14.78 -30.83 64.15
C ASP A 635 13.84 -31.89 63.54
N THR A 636 12.96 -31.50 62.64
CA THR A 636 11.88 -32.38 62.13
C THR A 636 11.86 -32.42 60.61
N PRO A 637 11.26 -33.46 59.99
CA PRO A 637 11.21 -33.53 58.53
C PRO A 637 10.30 -32.44 57.92
N PRO A 638 10.39 -32.21 56.60
CA PRO A 638 9.53 -31.24 55.91
C PRO A 638 8.05 -31.63 55.95
N VAL A 639 7.16 -30.65 56.18
CA VAL A 639 5.72 -30.85 56.40
C VAL A 639 5.00 -31.39 55.17
N LEU A 640 5.44 -31.02 53.95
CA LEU A 640 4.79 -31.48 52.72
C LEU A 640 5.10 -32.94 52.39
N LEU A 641 6.20 -33.48 52.93
CA LEU A 641 6.62 -34.84 52.62
C LEU A 641 6.00 -35.88 53.55
N VAL A 642 5.94 -35.57 54.85
CA VAL A 642 5.54 -36.55 55.87
C VAL A 642 4.75 -35.89 57.02
N PRO A 643 3.83 -36.62 57.66
CA PRO A 643 3.02 -36.09 58.75
C PRO A 643 3.78 -35.92 60.07
N ASP A 644 4.99 -36.49 60.19
CA ASP A 644 5.77 -36.62 61.42
C ASP A 644 5.95 -35.28 62.14
N ALA A 645 6.30 -34.22 61.40
CA ALA A 645 6.44 -32.86 61.94
C ALA A 645 5.15 -32.34 62.60
N ARG A 646 3.98 -32.62 62.02
CA ARG A 646 2.69 -32.21 62.60
C ARG A 646 2.40 -32.91 63.91
N VAL A 647 2.81 -34.17 64.05
CA VAL A 647 2.64 -34.93 65.29
C VAL A 647 3.55 -34.39 66.38
N VAL A 648 4.83 -34.18 66.07
CA VAL A 648 5.82 -33.61 67.01
C VAL A 648 5.43 -32.21 67.47
N ALA A 649 4.88 -31.39 66.57
CA ALA A 649 4.51 -30.01 66.88
C ALA A 649 3.48 -29.85 68.00
N LYS A 650 2.66 -30.88 68.26
CA LYS A 650 1.70 -30.86 69.38
C LYS A 650 2.36 -30.82 70.75
N PHE A 651 3.65 -31.16 70.83
CA PHE A 651 4.43 -31.17 72.07
C PHE A 651 5.41 -29.97 72.18
N ALA A 652 5.48 -29.14 71.13
CA ALA A 652 6.33 -27.97 71.07
C ALA A 652 5.60 -26.72 71.59
N ASP A 653 6.32 -25.87 72.33
CA ASP A 653 5.84 -24.55 72.77
C ASP A 653 5.93 -23.52 71.63
N ALA A 654 6.93 -23.69 70.76
CA ALA A 654 7.11 -22.84 69.60
C ALA A 654 7.57 -23.64 68.37
N VAL A 655 7.06 -23.24 67.21
CA VAL A 655 7.38 -23.84 65.92
C VAL A 655 7.96 -22.76 65.01
N ILE A 656 9.22 -22.94 64.61
CA ILE A 656 9.90 -22.14 63.61
C ILE A 656 9.82 -22.86 62.26
N TYR A 657 9.35 -22.13 61.26
CA TYR A 657 9.18 -22.65 59.91
C TYR A 657 10.24 -22.05 58.98
N ALA A 658 11.20 -22.86 58.56
CA ALA A 658 12.27 -22.45 57.66
C ALA A 658 11.78 -22.37 56.21
N VAL A 659 12.18 -21.32 55.50
CA VAL A 659 11.88 -21.08 54.08
C VAL A 659 13.18 -20.71 53.38
N GLU A 660 13.55 -21.41 52.31
CA GLU A 660 14.79 -21.15 51.58
C GLU A 660 14.66 -19.92 50.67
N TRP A 661 15.59 -18.98 50.82
CA TRP A 661 15.61 -17.74 50.06
C TRP A 661 15.74 -17.96 48.55
N ASN A 662 14.83 -17.36 47.78
CA ASN A 662 14.80 -17.36 46.31
C ASN A 662 14.75 -18.77 45.67
N ALA A 663 14.42 -19.80 46.45
CA ALA A 663 14.32 -21.19 45.98
C ALA A 663 12.91 -21.76 46.24
N THR A 664 12.38 -21.62 47.46
CA THR A 664 11.08 -22.18 47.80
C THR A 664 9.95 -21.41 47.13
N PRO A 665 9.12 -22.06 46.29
CA PRO A 665 7.97 -21.40 45.67
C PRO A 665 6.93 -20.98 46.71
N LYS A 666 6.34 -19.79 46.53
CA LYS A 666 5.27 -19.26 47.40
C LYS A 666 4.14 -20.28 47.66
N ARG A 667 3.74 -21.03 46.63
CA ARG A 667 2.68 -22.05 46.72
C ARG A 667 3.01 -23.15 47.73
N ASP A 668 4.27 -23.57 47.82
CA ASP A 668 4.70 -24.69 48.64
C ASP A 668 4.78 -24.27 50.12
N VAL A 669 5.28 -23.05 50.36
CA VAL A 669 5.23 -22.42 51.69
C VAL A 669 3.79 -22.34 52.20
N LEU A 670 2.88 -21.83 51.38
CA LEU A 670 1.46 -21.71 51.76
C LEU A 670 0.81 -23.08 52.01
N ALA A 671 1.08 -24.08 51.17
CA ALA A 671 0.57 -25.43 51.35
C ALA A 671 1.07 -26.04 52.67
N GLY A 672 2.36 -25.88 52.99
CA GLY A 672 2.95 -26.41 54.21
C GLY A 672 2.42 -25.73 55.48
N LEU A 673 2.26 -24.40 55.45
CA LEU A 673 1.66 -23.65 56.56
C LEU A 673 0.18 -24.01 56.76
N ARG A 674 -0.58 -24.26 55.68
CA ARG A 674 -1.95 -24.77 55.75
C ARG A 674 -2.00 -26.14 56.41
N MET A 675 -1.16 -27.10 56.00
CA MET A 675 -1.11 -28.43 56.63
C MET A 675 -0.83 -28.40 58.14
N MET A 676 -0.01 -27.46 58.61
CA MET A 676 0.21 -27.23 60.04
C MET A 676 -1.06 -26.69 60.72
N THR A 677 -1.70 -25.70 60.10
CA THR A 677 -2.90 -25.04 60.63
C THR A 677 -4.08 -26.01 60.71
N ASP A 678 -4.29 -26.83 59.68
CA ASP A 678 -5.32 -27.88 59.64
C ASP A 678 -5.10 -28.94 60.74
N GLY A 679 -3.85 -29.16 61.14
CA GLY A 679 -3.47 -30.02 62.27
C GLY A 679 -3.69 -29.38 63.64
N GLY A 680 -4.23 -28.16 63.70
CA GLY A 680 -4.40 -27.37 64.92
C GLY A 680 -3.11 -26.76 65.46
N ILE A 681 -2.05 -26.70 64.64
CA ILE A 681 -0.72 -26.24 65.06
C ILE A 681 -0.52 -24.80 64.63
N ARG A 682 -0.22 -23.93 65.59
CA ARG A 682 0.17 -22.55 65.33
C ARG A 682 1.68 -22.46 65.12
N VAL A 683 2.10 -22.08 63.92
CA VAL A 683 3.50 -21.72 63.67
C VAL A 683 3.78 -20.37 64.31
N THR A 684 4.81 -20.33 65.15
CA THR A 684 5.18 -19.14 65.94
C THR A 684 5.76 -18.06 65.04
N GLY A 685 6.63 -18.43 64.10
CA GLY A 685 7.16 -17.52 63.09
C GLY A 685 8.00 -18.24 62.03
N LEU A 686 8.44 -17.46 61.05
CA LEU A 686 9.19 -17.93 59.89
C LEU A 686 10.67 -17.58 60.02
N ALA A 687 11.53 -18.42 59.47
CA ALA A 687 12.95 -18.13 59.30
C ALA A 687 13.29 -18.18 57.81
N LEU A 688 13.72 -17.05 57.24
CA LEU A 688 14.21 -17.01 55.86
C LEU A 688 15.66 -17.46 55.87
N THR A 689 15.95 -18.64 55.36
CA THR A 689 17.25 -19.29 55.46
C THR A 689 18.05 -19.22 54.16
N ARG A 690 19.36 -19.49 54.26
CA ARG A 690 20.29 -19.60 53.12
C ARG A 690 20.32 -18.36 52.21
N ILE A 691 20.18 -17.18 52.80
CA ILE A 691 20.19 -15.92 52.03
C ILE A 691 21.59 -15.68 51.44
N ASP A 692 21.69 -15.62 50.11
CA ASP A 692 22.93 -15.25 49.43
C ASP A 692 23.09 -13.73 49.44
N LEU A 693 23.90 -13.21 50.37
CA LEU A 693 24.12 -11.77 50.57
C LEU A 693 24.69 -11.07 49.32
N LYS A 694 25.40 -11.78 48.43
CA LYS A 694 25.92 -11.18 47.19
C LYS A 694 24.79 -10.98 46.18
N LYS A 695 23.87 -11.94 46.10
CA LYS A 695 22.70 -11.83 45.23
C LYS A 695 21.63 -10.94 45.83
N LEU A 696 21.47 -10.89 47.15
CA LEU A 696 20.52 -10.02 47.86
C LEU A 696 20.69 -8.53 47.49
N LYS A 697 21.94 -8.06 47.30
CA LYS A 697 22.23 -6.69 46.80
C LYS A 697 21.61 -6.37 45.43
N ARG A 698 21.19 -7.37 44.65
CA ARG A 698 20.49 -7.19 43.37
C ARG A 698 18.97 -7.09 43.52
N TYR A 699 18.44 -7.37 44.72
CA TYR A 699 17.02 -7.42 45.04
C TYR A 699 16.57 -6.36 46.06
N GLY A 700 17.51 -5.71 46.74
CA GLY A 700 17.29 -4.62 47.70
C GLY A 700 17.41 -3.24 47.09
#